data_AF-A0A7J7IM63-F1
#
_entry.id   AF-A0A7J7IM63-F1
#
_cell.length_a   1.000
_cell.length_b   1.000
_cell.length_c   1.000
_cell.angle_alpha   90.00
_cell.angle_beta   90.00
_cell.angle_gamma   90.00
#
_symmetry.space_group_name_H-M   'P 1'
#
loop_
_entity.id
_entity.type
_entity.pdbx_description
1 polymer ?
#
loop_
_entity_poly.entity_id
_entity_poly.type
_entity_poly.pdbx_seq_one_letter_code
_entity_poly.pdbx_strand_id
1 'polypeptide(L)'
;MCAFLVSGGNWRLPTADSVPKQVEYCLRGSRRWVPRVCYKRSSLRSSASDLRQERVSGTHCGSESAPALPVSVDYRLVSETAEWKGLEAHSEEIKRLHLRELMRDAERVRSLRAEFDGIYLDYSRQRVNRQTMQLLFDLARRTRLTDKIRAMQSGAHINATEGRAVLHTALRADRRATLVVDGVDVIREVWEVLDHVRDFSERVRNGIHRGVTGKPLRNVIAVGIGGSYLGPDFVHEAFRTDPDAFEAAKGRHLHFLSNVDPVDIKRCTQDLSADETLIIVVSKSFTTAETLLNARAMREWLWSQLGRSEDVVRHHMVACSSNVKMVEKFGIDPRNTFEFWDWVGGRYSVCSAVGALPLSIQYGFASFARFLEGARSVDSNFYDVSRPLEGNLPVIMGLLGVWNLSFLGYKSRALHPYAEALLKFPAHIQQVDMESNGKHVTLRGDDVDYAVGEIDFGEPGTNGQHSFFQLLHMGQPVPCDFIGFIESQYPLCIEGEPVSNADELMANFFAQPDALAYGKTAEECRVEGRPEWLIPHLVTTGNRPSLSLLLPRLDPYTTGQLLALYEHRTAVQGFVWDINSFDQWGVELGKVLAKRVRKQLNESRYYGHRISEEFNVSTRDLMERYLRGQVGCAFNQPFDYQRDTGTGRSTLQP
;
A
#
# COMPACT_ATOMS: atom_id res chain seq x y z
N MET A 1 -3.61 33.15 30.07
CA MET A 1 -2.58 34.21 30.24
C MET A 1 -1.85 34.35 28.92
N CYS A 2 -1.49 35.57 28.53
CA CYS A 2 -0.97 36.02 27.22
C CYS A 2 -2.01 36.19 26.10
N ALA A 3 -2.58 37.40 26.10
CA ALA A 3 -3.39 38.02 25.07
C ALA A 3 -2.50 38.67 23.99
N PHE A 4 -2.99 38.71 22.76
CA PHE A 4 -2.66 39.75 21.79
C PHE A 4 -3.97 40.38 21.28
N LEU A 5 -4.19 41.62 21.71
CA LEU A 5 -5.12 42.59 21.13
C LEU A 5 -4.37 43.32 19.99
N VAL A 6 -5.05 43.62 18.87
CA VAL A 6 -5.10 44.97 18.25
C VAL A 6 -6.26 45.05 17.22
N SER A 7 -7.19 45.97 17.54
CA SER A 7 -8.08 46.85 16.75
C SER A 7 -8.65 46.45 15.37
N GLY A 8 -9.99 46.33 15.33
CA GLY A 8 -10.89 47.44 14.97
C GLY A 8 -10.78 48.06 13.56
N GLY A 9 -11.70 47.68 12.67
CA GLY A 9 -11.98 48.37 11.41
C GLY A 9 -13.42 48.16 10.95
N ASN A 10 -14.26 49.17 11.12
CA ASN A 10 -15.66 49.23 10.66
C ASN A 10 -15.74 49.23 9.13
N TRP A 11 -16.56 48.33 8.55
CA TRP A 11 -17.10 48.51 7.20
C TRP A 11 -18.61 48.33 7.21
N ARG A 12 -19.29 49.42 6.82
CA ARG A 12 -20.74 49.57 6.75
C ARG A 12 -21.30 48.83 5.52
N LEU A 13 -22.44 48.17 5.71
CA LEU A 13 -23.33 47.67 4.65
C LEU A 13 -24.08 48.84 3.97
N PRO A 14 -24.33 48.79 2.65
CA PRO A 14 -25.42 49.51 2.02
C PRO A 14 -26.62 48.58 1.74
N THR A 15 -27.81 49.07 2.08
CA THR A 15 -29.14 48.51 1.78
C THR A 15 -29.62 48.88 0.36
N ALA A 16 -30.38 47.94 -0.25
CA ALA A 16 -31.49 48.01 -1.24
C ALA A 16 -31.55 49.20 -2.25
N ASP A 17 -31.72 49.01 -3.56
CA ASP A 17 -32.97 48.58 -4.22
C ASP A 17 -32.75 48.27 -5.71
N SER A 18 -33.37 47.21 -6.24
CA SER A 18 -34.15 47.21 -7.51
C SER A 18 -34.53 45.79 -7.94
N VAL A 19 -35.84 45.51 -7.88
CA VAL A 19 -36.51 44.31 -8.43
C VAL A 19 -37.03 44.66 -9.83
N PRO A 20 -37.02 43.73 -10.80
CA PRO A 20 -38.33 43.29 -11.31
C PRO A 20 -38.45 41.78 -11.62
N LYS A 21 -39.61 41.26 -11.19
CA LYS A 21 -40.53 40.32 -11.86
C LYS A 21 -40.21 38.82 -11.86
N GLN A 22 -40.92 38.16 -10.93
CA GLN A 22 -41.69 36.91 -11.06
C GLN A 22 -41.57 36.12 -12.37
N VAL A 23 -41.15 34.86 -12.23
CA VAL A 23 -41.59 33.76 -13.09
C VAL A 23 -42.06 32.62 -12.19
N GLU A 24 -43.28 32.15 -12.48
CA GLU A 24 -44.04 31.15 -11.73
C GLU A 24 -43.36 29.77 -11.67
N TYR A 25 -43.42 29.13 -10.51
CA TYR A 25 -43.15 27.70 -10.37
C TYR A 25 -44.38 26.89 -10.76
N CYS A 26 -44.26 26.10 -11.83
CA CYS A 26 -45.24 25.07 -12.17
C CYS A 26 -44.70 23.68 -11.80
N LEU A 27 -45.23 23.12 -10.72
CA LEU A 27 -45.12 21.69 -10.40
C LEU A 27 -45.93 20.88 -11.41
N ARG A 28 -45.29 19.97 -12.17
CA ARG A 28 -45.96 18.80 -12.76
C ARG A 28 -44.95 17.71 -13.16
N GLY A 29 -45.15 16.52 -12.60
CA GLY A 29 -45.23 15.29 -13.40
C GLY A 29 -43.94 14.50 -13.61
N SER A 30 -43.78 13.47 -12.78
CA SER A 30 -43.04 12.24 -13.03
C SER A 30 -43.13 11.72 -14.48
N ARG A 31 -41.98 11.35 -15.08
CA ARG A 31 -41.85 10.21 -16.02
C ARG A 31 -40.38 9.85 -16.26
N ARG A 32 -40.06 8.58 -15.96
CA ARG A 32 -38.80 7.88 -16.26
C ARG A 32 -38.46 8.00 -17.75
N TRP A 33 -37.20 8.32 -18.07
CA TRP A 33 -36.62 8.16 -19.39
C TRP A 33 -35.60 7.02 -19.36
N VAL A 34 -35.87 5.99 -20.16
CA VAL A 34 -34.94 4.90 -20.49
C VAL A 34 -34.52 5.11 -21.95
N PRO A 35 -33.24 5.28 -22.28
CA PRO A 35 -32.81 5.33 -23.67
C PRO A 35 -32.71 3.90 -24.24
N ARG A 36 -33.57 3.56 -25.21
CA ARG A 36 -33.37 2.43 -26.13
C ARG A 36 -32.38 2.86 -27.22
N VAL A 37 -31.21 2.23 -27.28
CA VAL A 37 -30.28 2.37 -28.41
C VAL A 37 -30.52 1.21 -29.38
N CYS A 38 -31.01 1.53 -30.58
CA CYS A 38 -31.12 0.61 -31.71
C CYS A 38 -29.79 0.51 -32.45
N TYR A 39 -29.18 -0.68 -32.51
CA TYR A 39 -28.08 -0.97 -33.41
C TYR A 39 -28.62 -1.25 -34.82
N LYS A 40 -28.27 -0.40 -35.80
CA LYS A 40 -28.35 -0.72 -37.23
C LYS A 40 -27.08 -1.47 -37.63
N ARG A 41 -27.22 -2.73 -38.06
CA ARG A 41 -26.20 -3.48 -38.79
C ARG A 41 -26.07 -2.90 -40.21
N SER A 42 -24.89 -2.41 -40.58
CA SER A 42 -24.51 -2.20 -41.98
C SER A 42 -23.50 -3.28 -42.39
N SER A 43 -23.87 -4.04 -43.41
CA SER A 43 -23.04 -5.00 -44.13
C SER A 43 -22.25 -4.27 -45.22
N LEU A 44 -20.93 -4.40 -45.24
CA LEU A 44 -20.13 -4.16 -46.45
C LEU A 44 -19.03 -5.23 -46.56
N ARG A 45 -19.00 -5.86 -47.74
CA ARG A 45 -18.05 -6.87 -48.21
C ARG A 45 -16.83 -6.21 -48.86
N SER A 46 -15.81 -7.05 -49.08
CA SER A 46 -14.58 -6.88 -49.89
C SER A 46 -13.40 -6.26 -49.12
N SER A 47 -12.16 -6.71 -49.27
CA SER A 47 -11.52 -7.65 -50.19
C SER A 47 -10.27 -8.23 -49.52
N ALA A 48 -10.06 -9.53 -49.64
CA ALA A 48 -8.81 -10.20 -49.30
C ALA A 48 -7.87 -10.19 -50.52
N SER A 49 -6.64 -9.72 -50.35
CA SER A 49 -5.51 -10.09 -51.19
C SER A 49 -4.20 -9.79 -50.47
N ASP A 50 -3.43 -10.85 -50.31
CA ASP A 50 -1.96 -10.91 -50.29
C ASP A 50 -1.19 -10.16 -49.19
N LEU A 51 -0.61 -10.95 -48.29
CA LEU A 51 0.84 -10.94 -48.02
C LEU A 51 1.25 -12.29 -47.41
N ARG A 52 2.07 -13.03 -48.14
CA ARG A 52 2.70 -14.29 -47.73
C ARG A 52 3.98 -14.03 -46.91
N GLN A 53 4.17 -14.90 -45.93
CA GLN A 53 5.42 -15.48 -45.41
C GLN A 53 6.50 -14.55 -44.85
N GLU A 54 6.77 -14.72 -43.55
CA GLU A 54 8.06 -15.23 -43.09
C GLU A 54 7.84 -16.08 -41.81
N ARG A 55 8.11 -17.39 -41.93
CA ARG A 55 8.18 -18.33 -40.80
C ARG A 55 9.63 -18.33 -40.30
N VAL A 56 9.84 -17.93 -39.06
CA VAL A 56 11.06 -18.27 -38.31
C VAL A 56 10.68 -19.38 -37.33
N SER A 57 11.29 -20.55 -37.55
CA SER A 57 11.17 -21.75 -36.73
C SER A 57 11.87 -21.56 -35.38
N GLY A 58 11.10 -21.50 -34.30
CA GLY A 58 11.57 -21.68 -32.93
C GLY A 58 10.98 -22.95 -32.34
N THR A 59 11.83 -23.92 -32.05
CA THR A 59 11.54 -25.19 -31.36
C THR A 59 10.76 -24.95 -30.06
N HIS A 60 9.50 -25.41 -30.01
CA HIS A 60 8.74 -25.57 -28.78
C HIS A 60 9.24 -26.81 -28.05
N CYS A 61 9.90 -26.60 -26.91
CA CYS A 61 10.02 -27.61 -25.87
C CYS A 61 8.71 -27.55 -25.07
N GLY A 62 7.91 -28.62 -25.13
CA GLY A 62 6.69 -28.72 -24.34
C GLY A 62 7.02 -28.90 -22.87
N SER A 63 6.77 -27.88 -22.06
CA SER A 63 6.59 -28.05 -20.62
C SER A 63 5.10 -28.27 -20.37
N GLU A 64 4.73 -29.49 -19.98
CA GLU A 64 3.42 -29.76 -19.41
C GLU A 64 3.26 -28.90 -18.15
N SER A 65 2.42 -27.88 -18.24
CA SER A 65 2.04 -27.05 -17.09
C SER A 65 1.34 -27.92 -16.05
N ALA A 66 1.73 -27.78 -14.78
CA ALA A 66 0.98 -28.31 -13.66
C ALA A 66 -0.50 -27.86 -13.74
N PRO A 67 -1.47 -28.69 -13.32
CA PRO A 67 -2.87 -28.36 -13.49
C PRO A 67 -3.20 -27.09 -12.70
N ALA A 68 -3.80 -26.11 -13.39
CA ALA A 68 -4.48 -25.01 -12.75
C ALA A 68 -5.45 -25.56 -11.70
N LEU A 69 -5.56 -24.88 -10.55
CA LEU A 69 -6.55 -25.21 -9.53
C LEU A 69 -7.90 -25.45 -10.23
N PRO A 70 -8.61 -26.57 -9.94
CA PRO A 70 -9.81 -26.92 -10.68
C PRO A 70 -10.84 -25.80 -10.50
N VAL A 71 -11.08 -25.07 -11.59
CA VAL A 71 -12.19 -24.13 -11.69
C VAL A 71 -13.45 -24.98 -11.49
N SER A 72 -14.18 -24.69 -10.42
CA SER A 72 -15.47 -25.33 -10.13
C SER A 72 -16.35 -25.32 -11.37
N VAL A 73 -16.83 -26.50 -11.78
CA VAL A 73 -17.76 -26.66 -12.90
C VAL A 73 -19.18 -26.14 -12.55
N ASP A 74 -19.42 -25.75 -11.30
CA ASP A 74 -20.62 -25.06 -10.85
C ASP A 74 -20.38 -23.54 -10.99
N TYR A 75 -20.89 -22.98 -12.09
CA TYR A 75 -20.78 -21.58 -12.51
C TYR A 75 -21.55 -20.65 -11.57
N ARG A 76 -20.96 -20.24 -10.45
CA ARG A 76 -21.60 -19.31 -9.51
C ARG A 76 -20.63 -18.30 -8.94
N LEU A 77 -21.06 -17.04 -8.88
CA LEU A 77 -20.39 -16.03 -8.05
C LEU A 77 -20.51 -16.42 -6.57
N VAL A 78 -19.58 -15.97 -5.73
CA VAL A 78 -19.66 -16.24 -4.29
C VAL A 78 -20.97 -15.68 -3.69
N SER A 79 -21.47 -14.57 -4.24
CA SER A 79 -22.76 -13.95 -3.89
C SER A 79 -23.98 -14.86 -4.11
N GLU A 80 -23.87 -15.84 -5.02
CA GLU A 80 -24.98 -16.74 -5.33
C GLU A 80 -25.06 -17.96 -4.40
N THR A 81 -24.02 -18.18 -3.59
CA THR A 81 -23.93 -19.31 -2.65
C THR A 81 -24.93 -19.18 -1.51
N ALA A 82 -25.27 -20.31 -0.88
CA ALA A 82 -26.19 -20.32 0.25
C ALA A 82 -25.58 -19.63 1.48
N GLU A 83 -24.27 -19.77 1.67
CA GLU A 83 -23.50 -19.18 2.75
C GLU A 83 -23.49 -17.64 2.67
N TRP A 84 -23.29 -17.09 1.47
CA TRP A 84 -23.38 -15.65 1.25
C TRP A 84 -24.80 -15.12 1.51
N LYS A 85 -25.81 -15.75 0.91
CA LYS A 85 -27.23 -15.37 1.13
C LYS A 85 -27.65 -15.49 2.61
N GLY A 86 -27.09 -16.47 3.30
CA GLY A 86 -27.25 -16.64 4.75
C GLY A 86 -26.67 -15.45 5.53
N LEU A 87 -25.48 -14.97 5.16
CA LEU A 87 -24.88 -13.78 5.74
C LEU A 87 -25.65 -12.49 5.40
N GLU A 88 -26.18 -12.36 4.18
CA GLU A 88 -27.06 -11.24 3.81
C GLU A 88 -28.30 -11.19 4.68
N ALA A 89 -29.00 -12.33 4.83
CA ALA A 89 -30.17 -12.44 5.70
C ALA A 89 -29.81 -12.16 7.17
N HIS A 90 -28.71 -12.74 7.67
CA HIS A 90 -28.22 -12.53 9.04
C HIS A 90 -27.84 -11.07 9.30
N SER A 91 -27.34 -10.35 8.27
CA SER A 91 -26.99 -8.94 8.40
C SER A 91 -28.20 -8.07 8.76
N GLU A 92 -29.41 -8.42 8.31
CA GLU A 92 -30.63 -7.69 8.65
C GLU A 92 -31.01 -7.85 10.14
N GLU A 93 -30.66 -8.98 10.75
CA GLU A 93 -30.80 -9.19 12.20
C GLU A 93 -29.77 -8.36 12.96
N ILE A 94 -28.50 -8.46 12.57
CA ILE A 94 -27.41 -7.71 13.19
C ILE A 94 -27.60 -6.20 13.07
N LYS A 95 -28.17 -5.72 11.96
CA LYS A 95 -28.46 -4.30 11.74
C LYS A 95 -29.38 -3.71 12.81
N ARG A 96 -30.24 -4.53 13.43
CA ARG A 96 -31.16 -4.15 14.52
C ARG A 96 -30.50 -4.14 15.90
N LEU A 97 -29.34 -4.78 16.05
CA LEU A 97 -28.59 -4.82 17.30
C LEU A 97 -27.63 -3.64 17.41
N HIS A 98 -27.44 -3.18 18.64
CA HIS A 98 -26.49 -2.12 18.98
C HIS A 98 -25.29 -2.69 19.76
N LEU A 99 -24.08 -2.20 19.49
CA LEU A 99 -22.86 -2.63 20.22
C LEU A 99 -22.99 -2.47 21.74
N ARG A 100 -23.61 -1.40 22.26
CA ARG A 100 -24.00 -1.28 23.69
C ARG A 100 -24.66 -2.52 24.27
N GLU A 101 -25.55 -3.18 23.53
CA GLU A 101 -26.24 -4.39 23.99
C GLU A 101 -25.31 -5.59 23.90
N LEU A 102 -24.64 -5.74 22.76
CA LEU A 102 -23.70 -6.83 22.49
C LEU A 102 -22.50 -6.86 23.45
N MET A 103 -22.09 -5.71 23.98
CA MET A 103 -20.98 -5.58 24.92
C MET A 103 -21.36 -5.90 26.37
N ARG A 104 -22.66 -6.01 26.69
CA ARG A 104 -23.11 -6.47 28.02
C ARG A 104 -22.96 -7.97 28.20
N ASP A 105 -22.92 -8.72 27.10
CA ASP A 105 -22.65 -10.15 27.11
C ASP A 105 -21.15 -10.40 27.29
N ALA A 106 -20.75 -10.59 28.55
CA ALA A 106 -19.36 -10.85 28.91
C ALA A 106 -18.82 -12.16 28.30
N GLU A 107 -19.67 -13.14 28.03
CA GLU A 107 -19.26 -14.41 27.42
C GLU A 107 -18.98 -14.22 25.93
N ARG A 108 -19.82 -13.45 25.22
CA ARG A 108 -19.55 -13.00 23.84
C ARG A 108 -18.24 -12.21 23.79
N VAL A 109 -18.09 -11.19 24.63
CA VAL A 109 -16.89 -10.32 24.62
C VAL A 109 -15.61 -11.13 24.81
N ARG A 110 -15.59 -12.07 25.76
CA ARG A 110 -14.43 -12.95 25.97
C ARG A 110 -14.18 -13.90 24.80
N SER A 111 -15.24 -14.37 24.13
CA SER A 111 -15.11 -15.25 22.96
C SER A 111 -14.65 -14.55 21.68
N LEU A 112 -14.69 -13.22 21.62
CA LEU A 112 -14.26 -12.42 20.46
C LEU A 112 -12.85 -11.87 20.68
N ARG A 113 -11.94 -12.78 21.03
CA ARG A 113 -10.52 -12.52 21.29
C ARG A 113 -9.70 -13.64 20.67
N ALA A 114 -8.57 -13.29 20.09
CA ALA A 114 -7.58 -14.24 19.62
C ALA A 114 -6.19 -13.74 19.99
N GLU A 115 -5.29 -14.66 20.29
CA GLU A 115 -3.92 -14.33 20.67
C GLU A 115 -2.95 -15.28 19.98
N PHE A 116 -1.89 -14.73 19.43
CA PHE A 116 -0.79 -15.51 18.85
C PHE A 116 0.50 -14.73 19.00
N ASP A 117 1.51 -15.37 19.61
CA ASP A 117 2.88 -14.86 19.71
C ASP A 117 2.97 -13.38 20.18
N GLY A 118 2.25 -13.07 21.26
CA GLY A 118 2.21 -11.72 21.86
C GLY A 118 1.25 -10.73 21.19
N ILE A 119 0.66 -11.07 20.04
CA ILE A 119 -0.36 -10.26 19.39
C ILE A 119 -1.71 -10.56 20.02
N TYR A 120 -2.25 -9.62 20.80
CA TYR A 120 -3.59 -9.74 21.36
C TYR A 120 -4.61 -8.99 20.50
N LEU A 121 -5.52 -9.73 19.86
CA LEU A 121 -6.61 -9.20 19.03
C LEU A 121 -7.93 -9.24 19.81
N ASP A 122 -8.50 -8.06 20.10
CA ASP A 122 -9.87 -7.89 20.56
C ASP A 122 -10.73 -7.39 19.40
N TYR A 123 -11.74 -8.19 19.02
CA TYR A 123 -12.70 -7.83 17.98
C TYR A 123 -14.13 -7.84 18.53
N SER A 124 -14.29 -7.64 19.84
CA SER A 124 -15.60 -7.66 20.50
C SER A 124 -16.49 -6.48 20.12
N ARG A 125 -15.86 -5.39 19.66
CA ARG A 125 -16.52 -4.16 19.17
C ARG A 125 -16.84 -4.22 17.68
N GLN A 126 -16.70 -5.39 17.05
CA GLN A 126 -17.29 -5.63 15.73
C GLN A 126 -18.79 -5.92 15.87
N ARG A 127 -19.57 -5.55 14.86
CA ARG A 127 -21.01 -5.85 14.78
C ARG A 127 -21.21 -7.31 14.37
N VAL A 128 -20.80 -8.23 15.24
CA VAL A 128 -20.86 -9.69 15.04
C VAL A 128 -21.35 -10.37 16.33
N ASN A 129 -22.06 -11.48 16.21
CA ASN A 129 -22.28 -12.43 17.30
C ASN A 129 -21.63 -13.79 16.96
N ARG A 130 -21.79 -14.80 17.83
CA ARG A 130 -21.23 -16.14 17.60
C ARG A 130 -21.73 -16.76 16.29
N GLN A 131 -23.01 -16.60 15.98
CA GLN A 131 -23.60 -17.07 14.74
C GLN A 131 -23.00 -16.34 13.52
N THR A 132 -22.77 -15.04 13.60
CA THR A 132 -22.10 -14.27 12.53
C THR A 132 -20.72 -14.86 12.23
N MET A 133 -19.92 -15.09 13.27
CA MET A 133 -18.59 -15.68 13.09
C MET A 133 -18.66 -17.10 12.50
N GLN A 134 -19.60 -17.92 12.97
CA GLN A 134 -19.80 -19.26 12.39
C GLN A 134 -20.14 -19.19 10.90
N LEU A 135 -21.07 -18.31 10.51
CA LEU A 135 -21.46 -18.12 9.11
C LEU A 135 -20.29 -17.60 8.25
N LEU A 136 -19.44 -16.73 8.80
CA LEU A 136 -18.23 -16.26 8.12
C LEU A 136 -17.21 -17.40 7.92
N PHE A 137 -17.03 -18.27 8.90
CA PHE A 137 -16.20 -19.47 8.74
C PHE A 137 -16.81 -20.46 7.75
N ASP A 138 -18.14 -20.59 7.71
CA ASP A 138 -18.82 -21.42 6.71
C ASP A 138 -18.59 -20.86 5.29
N LEU A 139 -18.64 -19.53 5.11
CA LEU A 139 -18.25 -18.88 3.86
C LEU A 139 -16.78 -19.11 3.48
N ALA A 140 -15.85 -19.04 4.45
CA ALA A 140 -14.45 -19.37 4.22
C ALA A 140 -14.25 -20.82 3.76
N ARG A 141 -14.99 -21.77 4.33
CA ARG A 141 -14.99 -23.18 3.89
C ARG A 141 -15.59 -23.30 2.49
N ARG A 142 -16.70 -22.63 2.20
CA ARG A 142 -17.35 -22.63 0.88
C ARG A 142 -16.44 -22.10 -0.22
N THR A 143 -15.69 -21.04 0.07
CA THR A 143 -14.72 -20.43 -0.86
C THR A 143 -13.39 -21.16 -0.93
N ARG A 144 -13.27 -22.30 -0.22
CA ARG A 144 -12.07 -23.16 -0.14
C ARG A 144 -10.83 -22.38 0.30
N LEU A 145 -11.00 -21.49 1.29
CA LEU A 145 -9.94 -20.63 1.79
C LEU A 145 -8.69 -21.43 2.20
N THR A 146 -8.84 -22.54 2.92
CA THR A 146 -7.72 -23.38 3.36
C THR A 146 -6.94 -23.98 2.19
N ASP A 147 -7.60 -24.36 1.10
CA ASP A 147 -6.94 -24.85 -0.11
C ASP A 147 -6.19 -23.73 -0.83
N LYS A 148 -6.75 -22.51 -0.89
CA LYS A 148 -6.10 -21.32 -1.45
C LYS A 148 -4.86 -20.93 -0.64
N ILE A 149 -4.94 -21.00 0.69
CA ILE A 149 -3.79 -20.80 1.59
C ILE A 149 -2.70 -21.85 1.34
N ARG A 150 -3.05 -23.13 1.23
CA ARG A 150 -2.08 -24.20 0.90
C ARG A 150 -1.45 -24.02 -0.48
N ALA A 151 -2.23 -23.58 -1.47
CA ALA A 151 -1.74 -23.31 -2.81
C ALA A 151 -0.71 -22.16 -2.82
N MET A 152 -0.95 -21.11 -2.03
CA MET A 152 0.03 -20.04 -1.80
C MET A 152 1.29 -20.59 -1.14
N GLN A 153 1.15 -21.36 -0.06
CA GLN A 153 2.26 -21.95 0.69
C GLN A 153 3.13 -22.86 -0.18
N SER A 154 2.52 -23.64 -1.07
CA SER A 154 3.22 -24.60 -1.93
C SER A 154 3.87 -23.96 -3.16
N GLY A 155 3.70 -22.65 -3.37
CA GLY A 155 4.19 -21.97 -4.58
C GLY A 155 3.40 -22.30 -5.84
N ALA A 156 2.14 -22.74 -5.71
CA ALA A 156 1.28 -22.87 -6.88
C ALA A 156 1.11 -21.51 -7.56
N HIS A 157 0.88 -21.53 -8.88
CA HIS A 157 0.73 -20.31 -9.68
C HIS A 157 -0.66 -19.69 -9.49
N ILE A 158 -0.91 -19.14 -8.30
CA ILE A 158 -2.21 -18.57 -7.91
C ILE A 158 -2.46 -17.17 -8.47
N ASN A 159 -1.41 -16.47 -8.94
CA ASN A 159 -1.58 -15.26 -9.74
C ASN A 159 -1.90 -15.69 -11.18
N ALA A 160 -3.16 -16.05 -11.40
CA ALA A 160 -3.60 -16.71 -12.63
C ALA A 160 -3.48 -15.83 -13.88
N THR A 161 -3.67 -14.51 -13.76
CA THR A 161 -3.65 -13.60 -14.91
C THR A 161 -2.23 -13.32 -15.43
N GLU A 162 -1.21 -13.55 -14.60
CA GLU A 162 0.20 -13.43 -14.99
C GLU A 162 0.92 -14.78 -15.05
N GLY A 163 0.27 -15.89 -14.67
CA GLY A 163 0.87 -17.22 -14.63
C GLY A 163 2.04 -17.32 -13.66
N ARG A 164 1.90 -16.78 -12.44
CA ARG A 164 2.99 -16.69 -11.46
C ARG A 164 2.63 -17.28 -10.10
N ALA A 165 3.64 -17.80 -9.41
CA ALA A 165 3.57 -18.05 -7.97
C ALA A 165 3.49 -16.74 -7.18
N VAL A 166 3.07 -16.84 -5.92
CA VAL A 166 2.98 -15.71 -4.97
C VAL A 166 3.68 -16.11 -3.68
N LEU A 167 4.93 -15.68 -3.52
CA LEU A 167 5.85 -16.31 -2.57
C LEU A 167 6.62 -15.30 -1.69
N HIS A 168 6.04 -14.15 -1.39
CA HIS A 168 6.67 -13.19 -0.47
C HIS A 168 7.00 -13.80 0.91
N THR A 169 6.29 -14.86 1.34
CA THR A 169 6.63 -15.63 2.55
C THR A 169 7.95 -16.42 2.44
N ALA A 170 8.37 -16.81 1.23
CA ALA A 170 9.68 -17.45 1.01
C ALA A 170 10.85 -16.50 1.34
N LEU A 171 10.66 -15.18 1.21
CA LEU A 171 11.66 -14.15 1.52
C LEU A 171 12.08 -14.12 3.00
N ARG A 172 11.24 -14.69 3.87
CA ARG A 172 11.40 -14.71 5.32
C ARG A 172 11.35 -16.12 5.90
N ALA A 173 11.34 -17.14 5.05
CA ALA A 173 11.38 -18.53 5.47
C ALA A 173 12.68 -18.86 6.20
N ASP A 174 12.66 -19.91 7.03
CA ASP A 174 13.87 -20.41 7.66
C ASP A 174 14.92 -20.82 6.61
N ARG A 175 16.20 -20.55 6.90
CA ARG A 175 17.32 -20.86 6.00
C ARG A 175 17.42 -22.35 5.65
N ARG A 176 16.93 -23.22 6.53
CA ARG A 176 16.97 -24.68 6.35
C ARG A 176 15.70 -25.21 5.70
N ALA A 177 14.69 -24.38 5.48
CA ALA A 177 13.50 -24.79 4.75
C ALA A 177 13.82 -24.94 3.25
N THR A 178 13.01 -25.73 2.56
CA THR A 178 13.13 -25.98 1.13
C THR A 178 11.78 -25.77 0.49
N LEU A 179 11.75 -25.05 -0.63
CA LEU A 179 10.56 -24.89 -1.45
C LEU A 179 10.99 -24.90 -2.91
N VAL A 180 10.67 -25.98 -3.62
CA VAL A 180 11.02 -26.13 -5.03
C VAL A 180 9.85 -25.70 -5.90
N VAL A 181 10.07 -24.67 -6.72
CA VAL A 181 9.09 -24.14 -7.68
C VAL A 181 9.76 -24.10 -9.04
N ASP A 182 9.12 -24.68 -10.05
CA ASP A 182 9.65 -24.76 -11.42
C ASP A 182 11.09 -25.31 -11.50
N GLY A 183 11.41 -26.26 -10.61
CA GLY A 183 12.71 -26.94 -10.54
C GLY A 183 13.79 -26.19 -9.75
N VAL A 184 13.47 -25.04 -9.16
CA VAL A 184 14.42 -24.19 -8.40
C VAL A 184 14.03 -24.14 -6.92
N ASP A 185 14.99 -24.34 -6.02
CA ASP A 185 14.79 -24.10 -4.58
C ASP A 185 14.84 -22.59 -4.30
N VAL A 186 13.66 -21.97 -4.25
CA VAL A 186 13.55 -20.51 -4.15
C VAL A 186 14.04 -19.98 -2.81
N ILE A 187 13.95 -20.76 -1.74
CA ILE A 187 14.42 -20.34 -0.40
C ILE A 187 15.94 -20.26 -0.39
N ARG A 188 16.61 -21.20 -1.07
CA ARG A 188 18.06 -21.14 -1.20
C ARG A 188 18.52 -19.87 -1.92
N GLU A 189 17.91 -19.54 -3.07
CA GLU A 189 18.25 -18.31 -3.80
C GLU A 189 17.97 -17.04 -2.97
N VAL A 190 16.88 -17.04 -2.19
CA VAL A 190 16.59 -15.98 -1.21
C VAL A 190 17.75 -15.77 -0.26
N TRP A 191 18.24 -16.84 0.36
CA TRP A 191 19.32 -16.74 1.34
C TRP A 191 20.68 -16.40 0.71
N GLU A 192 20.92 -16.79 -0.55
CA GLU A 192 22.10 -16.34 -1.31
C GLU A 192 22.09 -14.81 -1.48
N VAL A 193 20.94 -14.21 -1.82
CA VAL A 193 20.78 -12.75 -1.90
C VAL A 193 20.87 -12.09 -0.52
N LEU A 194 20.23 -12.65 0.51
CA LEU A 194 20.28 -12.08 1.87
C LEU A 194 21.69 -12.15 2.47
N ASP A 195 22.46 -13.20 2.21
CA ASP A 195 23.88 -13.27 2.58
C ASP A 195 24.68 -12.20 1.84
N HIS A 196 24.42 -12.00 0.55
CA HIS A 196 25.07 -10.94 -0.20
C HIS A 196 24.73 -9.54 0.37
N VAL A 197 23.47 -9.30 0.73
CA VAL A 197 23.04 -8.06 1.40
C VAL A 197 23.74 -7.89 2.75
N ARG A 198 23.80 -8.94 3.58
CA ARG A 198 24.51 -8.91 4.86
C ARG A 198 25.95 -8.48 4.64
N ASP A 199 26.68 -9.22 3.79
CA ASP A 199 28.11 -9.00 3.57
C ASP A 199 28.37 -7.60 2.97
N PHE A 200 27.55 -7.14 2.03
CA PHE A 200 27.69 -5.80 1.46
C PHE A 200 27.38 -4.71 2.49
N SER A 201 26.28 -4.84 3.24
CA SER A 201 25.87 -3.86 4.24
C SER A 201 26.91 -3.72 5.36
N GLU A 202 27.53 -4.83 5.79
CA GLU A 202 28.62 -4.82 6.76
C GLU A 202 29.86 -4.10 6.21
N ARG A 203 30.25 -4.36 4.95
CA ARG A 203 31.36 -3.64 4.30
C ARG A 203 31.12 -2.14 4.21
N VAL A 204 29.89 -1.71 3.94
CA VAL A 204 29.55 -0.27 3.95
C VAL A 204 29.65 0.29 5.37
N ARG A 205 29.07 -0.39 6.36
CA ARG A 205 29.00 0.07 7.76
C ARG A 205 30.37 0.12 8.44
N ASN A 206 31.25 -0.83 8.16
CA ASN A 206 32.62 -0.86 8.72
C ASN A 206 33.64 -0.04 7.92
N GLY A 207 33.20 0.62 6.84
CA GLY A 207 34.05 1.47 6.00
C GLY A 207 35.06 0.70 5.15
N ILE A 208 34.80 -0.57 4.81
CA ILE A 208 35.54 -1.29 3.77
C ILE A 208 35.09 -0.83 2.38
N HIS A 209 33.78 -0.74 2.16
CA HIS A 209 33.21 -0.14 0.95
C HIS A 209 33.15 1.38 1.11
N ARG A 210 33.98 2.09 0.33
CA ARG A 210 34.18 3.54 0.43
C ARG A 210 33.74 4.25 -0.84
N GLY A 211 33.42 5.53 -0.70
CA GLY A 211 33.23 6.41 -1.84
C GLY A 211 34.53 6.57 -2.65
N VAL A 212 34.43 7.16 -3.84
CA VAL A 212 35.56 7.35 -4.76
C VAL A 212 36.70 8.18 -4.15
N THR A 213 36.40 9.02 -3.15
CA THR A 213 37.38 9.83 -2.41
C THR A 213 38.03 9.09 -1.23
N GLY A 214 37.64 7.84 -0.98
CA GLY A 214 38.05 7.06 0.19
C GLY A 214 37.28 7.36 1.48
N LYS A 215 36.29 8.26 1.46
CA LYS A 215 35.45 8.52 2.63
C LYS A 215 34.41 7.40 2.87
N PRO A 216 34.01 7.15 4.13
CA PRO A 216 32.93 6.21 4.43
C PRO A 216 31.57 6.72 3.92
N LEU A 217 30.71 5.81 3.43
CA LEU A 217 29.38 6.16 2.92
C LEU A 217 28.36 6.24 4.07
N ARG A 218 28.18 7.44 4.62
CA ARG A 218 27.31 7.71 5.77
C ARG A 218 25.85 7.94 5.38
N ASN A 219 25.60 8.40 4.16
CA ASN A 219 24.26 8.72 3.69
C ASN A 219 23.82 7.68 2.65
N VAL A 220 22.54 7.35 2.65
CA VAL A 220 21.92 6.46 1.68
C VAL A 220 20.70 7.16 1.10
N ILE A 221 20.56 7.15 -0.23
CA ILE A 221 19.33 7.53 -0.92
C ILE A 221 18.81 6.31 -1.68
N ALA A 222 17.69 5.76 -1.21
CA ALA A 222 16.99 4.68 -1.89
C ALA A 222 15.99 5.27 -2.91
N VAL A 223 16.17 4.96 -4.18
CA VAL A 223 15.39 5.48 -5.30
C VAL A 223 14.39 4.42 -5.76
N GLY A 224 13.10 4.65 -5.51
CA GLY A 224 12.04 3.68 -5.81
C GLY A 224 10.66 4.28 -5.58
N ILE A 225 9.64 3.76 -6.28
CA ILE A 225 8.25 4.25 -6.17
C ILE A 225 7.30 3.09 -5.87
N GLY A 226 6.17 3.38 -5.21
CA GLY A 226 5.18 2.38 -4.82
C GLY A 226 5.81 1.34 -3.89
N GLY A 227 5.74 0.07 -4.28
CA GLY A 227 6.20 -1.04 -3.44
C GLY A 227 7.72 -1.07 -3.22
N SER A 228 8.48 -0.43 -4.11
CA SER A 228 9.93 -0.22 -3.95
C SER A 228 10.31 0.81 -2.87
N TYR A 229 9.32 1.47 -2.25
CA TYR A 229 9.51 2.58 -1.31
C TYR A 229 8.63 2.44 -0.07
N LEU A 230 7.31 2.27 -0.23
CA LEU A 230 6.34 2.42 0.87
C LEU A 230 6.59 1.43 2.02
N GLY A 231 6.87 0.16 1.72
CA GLY A 231 7.22 -0.85 2.73
C GLY A 231 8.54 -0.51 3.45
N PRO A 232 9.65 -0.31 2.72
CA PRO A 232 10.91 0.13 3.32
C PRO A 232 10.82 1.41 4.17
N ASP A 233 10.06 2.42 3.74
CA ASP A 233 9.87 3.69 4.48
C ASP A 233 9.07 3.48 5.77
N PHE A 234 8.03 2.63 5.73
CA PHE A 234 7.33 2.18 6.92
C PHE A 234 8.28 1.54 7.94
N VAL A 235 9.09 0.57 7.51
CA VAL A 235 10.00 -0.14 8.42
C VAL A 235 11.10 0.79 8.92
N HIS A 236 11.60 1.69 8.08
CA HIS A 236 12.56 2.72 8.47
C HIS A 236 12.02 3.59 9.60
N GLU A 237 10.81 4.15 9.46
CA GLU A 237 10.20 4.98 10.51
C GLU A 237 9.93 4.18 11.79
N ALA A 238 9.48 2.93 11.68
CA ALA A 238 9.26 2.06 12.84
C ALA A 238 10.55 1.78 13.63
N PHE A 239 11.69 1.66 12.96
CA PHE A 239 12.98 1.35 13.59
C PHE A 239 13.72 2.58 14.07
N ARG A 240 13.40 3.76 13.55
CA ARG A 240 14.17 4.99 13.78
C ARG A 240 14.32 5.34 15.27
N THR A 241 13.37 4.95 16.10
CA THR A 241 13.37 5.20 17.55
C THR A 241 13.42 3.93 18.41
N ASP A 242 13.48 2.73 17.83
CA ASP A 242 13.78 1.51 18.60
C ASP A 242 15.21 1.61 19.18
N PRO A 243 15.43 1.33 20.48
CA PRO A 243 16.73 1.58 21.12
C PRO A 243 17.93 0.91 20.45
N ASP A 244 17.79 -0.38 20.08
CA ASP A 244 18.88 -1.15 19.50
C ASP A 244 19.16 -0.72 18.05
N ALA A 245 18.09 -0.52 17.26
CA ALA A 245 18.19 -0.04 15.90
C ALA A 245 18.74 1.41 15.85
N PHE A 246 18.31 2.28 16.76
CA PHE A 246 18.78 3.66 16.86
C PHE A 246 20.29 3.73 17.10
N GLU A 247 20.82 2.98 18.08
CA GLU A 247 22.26 2.96 18.34
C GLU A 247 23.03 2.36 17.14
N ALA A 248 22.49 1.31 16.50
CA ALA A 248 23.08 0.74 15.30
C ALA A 248 23.09 1.70 14.09
N ALA A 249 22.21 2.69 14.06
CA ALA A 249 22.08 3.71 13.00
C ALA A 249 22.82 5.01 13.28
N LYS A 250 23.52 5.13 14.40
CA LYS A 250 24.19 6.36 14.84
C LYS A 250 25.17 6.90 13.79
N GLY A 251 24.97 8.16 13.41
CA GLY A 251 25.79 8.83 12.39
C GLY A 251 25.55 8.35 10.96
N ARG A 252 24.43 7.65 10.71
CA ARG A 252 23.97 7.19 9.39
C ARG A 252 22.64 7.84 9.04
N HIS A 253 22.43 8.11 7.76
CA HIS A 253 21.19 8.72 7.27
C HIS A 253 20.65 7.92 6.09
N LEU A 254 19.34 7.67 6.08
CA LEU A 254 18.63 7.01 4.99
C LEU A 254 17.50 7.95 4.53
N HIS A 255 17.48 8.23 3.23
CA HIS A 255 16.43 8.98 2.56
C HIS A 255 15.79 8.12 1.48
N PHE A 256 14.52 8.37 1.19
CA PHE A 256 13.81 7.73 0.11
C PHE A 256 13.39 8.74 -0.94
N LEU A 257 13.88 8.57 -2.17
CA LEU A 257 13.54 9.37 -3.33
C LEU A 257 12.51 8.61 -4.17
N SER A 258 11.26 9.06 -4.15
CA SER A 258 10.15 8.34 -4.78
C SER A 258 9.52 9.10 -5.93
N ASN A 259 9.16 10.36 -5.72
CA ASN A 259 8.40 11.14 -6.68
C ASN A 259 9.33 11.60 -7.82
N VAL A 260 8.80 11.67 -9.04
CA VAL A 260 9.52 12.22 -10.20
C VAL A 260 9.59 13.75 -10.18
N ASP A 261 8.81 14.39 -9.30
CA ASP A 261 8.92 15.81 -9.01
C ASP A 261 10.35 16.16 -8.54
N PRO A 262 11.07 17.07 -9.22
CA PRO A 262 12.43 17.46 -8.83
C PRO A 262 12.53 18.08 -7.43
N VAL A 263 11.41 18.50 -6.81
CA VAL A 263 11.40 18.90 -5.39
C VAL A 263 11.81 17.73 -4.48
N ASP A 264 11.45 16.50 -4.81
CA ASP A 264 11.81 15.32 -4.01
C ASP A 264 13.33 15.06 -4.07
N ILE A 265 13.94 15.26 -5.24
CA ILE A 265 15.40 15.27 -5.41
C ILE A 265 16.03 16.33 -4.51
N LYS A 266 15.51 17.56 -4.53
CA LYS A 266 16.04 18.65 -3.71
C LYS A 266 15.96 18.31 -2.22
N ARG A 267 14.83 17.74 -1.76
CA ARG A 267 14.64 17.32 -0.37
C ARG A 267 15.60 16.20 0.03
N CYS A 268 15.77 15.18 -0.81
CA CYS A 268 16.63 14.03 -0.52
C CYS A 268 18.13 14.36 -0.54
N THR A 269 18.54 15.37 -1.31
CA THR A 269 19.96 15.75 -1.45
C THR A 269 20.34 16.96 -0.60
N GLN A 270 19.38 17.56 0.10
CA GLN A 270 19.63 18.72 0.93
C GLN A 270 20.59 18.37 2.06
N ASP A 271 21.61 19.20 2.23
CA ASP A 271 22.65 19.09 3.27
C ASP A 271 23.48 17.79 3.24
N LEU A 272 23.40 17.01 2.17
CA LEU A 272 24.22 15.80 1.95
C LEU A 272 25.44 16.09 1.08
N SER A 273 26.58 15.49 1.44
CA SER A 273 27.79 15.46 0.62
C SER A 273 27.79 14.24 -0.32
N ALA A 274 28.03 14.46 -1.62
CA ALA A 274 28.09 13.36 -2.58
C ALA A 274 29.18 12.33 -2.27
N ASP A 275 30.33 12.75 -1.74
CA ASP A 275 31.47 11.87 -1.45
C ASP A 275 31.26 10.91 -0.27
N GLU A 276 30.20 11.10 0.51
CA GLU A 276 29.77 10.23 1.60
C GLU A 276 28.38 9.59 1.36
N THR A 277 27.84 9.66 0.13
CA THR A 277 26.48 9.21 -0.19
C THR A 277 26.47 7.99 -1.11
N LEU A 278 25.70 6.96 -0.74
CA LEU A 278 25.38 5.80 -1.56
C LEU A 278 23.96 5.92 -2.13
N ILE A 279 23.79 5.63 -3.41
CA ILE A 279 22.50 5.59 -4.09
C ILE A 279 22.12 4.13 -4.34
N ILE A 280 20.92 3.74 -3.91
CA ILE A 280 20.36 2.42 -4.15
C ILE A 280 19.20 2.56 -5.13
N VAL A 281 19.32 2.00 -6.34
CA VAL A 281 18.25 2.05 -7.34
C VAL A 281 17.37 0.81 -7.23
N VAL A 282 16.09 0.99 -6.88
CA VAL A 282 15.16 -0.11 -6.60
C VAL A 282 14.07 -0.19 -7.67
N SER A 283 14.26 -1.06 -8.67
CA SER A 283 13.29 -1.25 -9.75
C SER A 283 13.35 -2.67 -10.31
N LYS A 284 12.23 -3.39 -10.23
CA LYS A 284 12.11 -4.78 -10.69
C LYS A 284 12.52 -4.92 -12.17
N SER A 285 11.82 -4.23 -13.05
CA SER A 285 12.11 -4.26 -14.49
C SER A 285 13.33 -3.43 -14.88
N PHE A 286 13.76 -2.52 -14.01
CA PHE A 286 14.71 -1.45 -14.32
C PHE A 286 14.27 -0.60 -15.51
N THR A 287 12.95 -0.42 -15.68
CA THR A 287 12.35 0.39 -16.76
C THR A 287 11.32 1.40 -16.27
N THR A 288 10.99 1.42 -14.98
CA THR A 288 10.04 2.39 -14.39
C THR A 288 10.48 3.81 -14.71
N ALA A 289 9.60 4.59 -15.35
CA ALA A 289 9.98 5.87 -15.95
C ALA A 289 10.49 6.88 -14.89
N GLU A 290 9.76 6.99 -13.78
CA GLU A 290 10.05 7.83 -12.63
C GLU A 290 11.37 7.43 -11.98
N THR A 291 11.50 6.16 -11.57
CA THR A 291 12.70 5.62 -10.91
C THR A 291 13.96 5.78 -11.77
N LEU A 292 13.88 5.49 -13.08
CA LEU A 292 15.04 5.64 -13.95
C LEU A 292 15.42 7.10 -14.19
N LEU A 293 14.45 8.01 -14.26
CA LEU A 293 14.75 9.44 -14.37
C LEU A 293 15.42 9.95 -13.10
N ASN A 294 14.91 9.58 -11.94
CA ASN A 294 15.52 9.89 -10.65
C ASN A 294 16.91 9.27 -10.49
N ALA A 295 17.11 8.01 -10.91
CA ALA A 295 18.43 7.37 -10.88
C ALA A 295 19.44 8.12 -11.75
N ARG A 296 19.04 8.55 -12.97
CA ARG A 296 19.90 9.41 -13.81
C ARG A 296 20.18 10.76 -13.15
N ALA A 297 19.18 11.37 -12.52
CA ALA A 297 19.35 12.64 -11.82
C ALA A 297 20.31 12.51 -10.62
N MET A 298 20.24 11.40 -9.87
CA MET A 298 21.19 11.10 -8.78
C MET A 298 22.60 10.89 -9.31
N ARG A 299 22.75 10.22 -10.46
CA ARG A 299 24.05 10.09 -11.12
C ARG A 299 24.63 11.44 -11.53
N GLU A 300 23.82 12.32 -12.13
CA GLU A 300 24.26 13.69 -12.47
C GLU A 300 24.57 14.51 -11.21
N TRP A 301 23.82 14.35 -10.12
CA TRP A 301 24.11 14.97 -8.84
C TRP A 301 25.47 14.53 -8.27
N LEU A 302 25.76 13.22 -8.27
CA LEU A 302 27.07 12.69 -7.89
C LEU A 302 28.19 13.27 -8.76
N TRP A 303 28.03 13.22 -10.08
CA TRP A 303 29.03 13.75 -11.02
C TRP A 303 29.25 15.26 -10.90
N SER A 304 28.21 16.03 -10.56
CA SER A 304 28.33 17.48 -10.37
C SER A 304 29.27 17.86 -9.23
N GLN A 305 29.46 16.97 -8.25
CA GLN A 305 30.32 17.21 -7.08
C GLN A 305 31.64 16.42 -7.13
N LEU A 306 31.66 15.24 -7.77
CA LEU A 306 32.79 14.29 -7.76
C LEU A 306 33.51 14.17 -9.11
N GLY A 307 33.00 14.83 -10.14
CA GLY A 307 33.47 14.68 -11.52
C GLY A 307 32.80 13.52 -12.25
N ARG A 308 32.74 13.61 -13.58
CA ARG A 308 32.09 12.61 -14.44
C ARG A 308 33.02 11.44 -14.72
N SER A 309 32.87 10.34 -13.97
CA SER A 309 33.62 9.10 -14.20
C SER A 309 32.77 7.85 -13.94
N GLU A 310 33.17 6.73 -14.55
CA GLU A 310 32.59 5.41 -14.27
C GLU A 310 32.90 4.97 -12.83
N ASP A 311 34.06 5.35 -12.28
CA ASP A 311 34.43 5.06 -10.89
C ASP A 311 33.45 5.68 -9.88
N VAL A 312 32.93 6.88 -10.14
CA VAL A 312 31.89 7.48 -9.27
C VAL A 312 30.67 6.58 -9.22
N VAL A 313 30.18 6.12 -10.38
CA VAL A 313 29.01 5.23 -10.45
C VAL A 313 29.30 3.90 -9.75
N ARG A 314 30.48 3.31 -10.00
CA ARG A 314 30.89 2.02 -9.43
C ARG A 314 30.92 2.02 -7.90
N HIS A 315 31.36 3.10 -7.27
CA HIS A 315 31.52 3.18 -5.82
C HIS A 315 30.28 3.73 -5.10
N HIS A 316 29.49 4.57 -5.77
CA HIS A 316 28.35 5.28 -5.15
C HIS A 316 26.97 4.80 -5.60
N MET A 317 26.85 3.87 -6.54
CA MET A 317 25.54 3.38 -7.01
C MET A 317 25.47 1.86 -6.99
N VAL A 318 24.38 1.34 -6.44
CA VAL A 318 24.01 -0.08 -6.41
C VAL A 318 22.57 -0.25 -6.84
N ALA A 319 22.14 -1.47 -7.15
CA ALA A 319 20.78 -1.73 -7.64
C ALA A 319 20.11 -2.94 -6.98
N CYS A 320 18.82 -2.83 -6.72
CA CYS A 320 17.94 -3.97 -6.45
C CYS A 320 17.06 -4.19 -7.69
N SER A 321 17.29 -5.26 -8.44
CA SER A 321 16.61 -5.51 -9.71
C SER A 321 16.74 -6.96 -10.18
N SER A 322 15.76 -7.44 -10.94
CA SER A 322 15.86 -8.72 -11.67
C SER A 322 16.47 -8.56 -13.07
N ASN A 323 16.79 -7.33 -13.50
CA ASN A 323 17.26 -7.03 -14.85
C ASN A 323 18.73 -6.58 -14.87
N VAL A 324 19.63 -7.50 -14.57
CA VAL A 324 21.09 -7.27 -14.48
C VAL A 324 21.66 -6.59 -15.74
N LYS A 325 21.18 -6.98 -16.94
CA LYS A 325 21.64 -6.39 -18.21
C LYS A 325 21.39 -4.88 -18.29
N MET A 326 20.24 -4.42 -17.79
CA MET A 326 19.91 -2.99 -17.80
C MET A 326 20.64 -2.22 -16.69
N VAL A 327 20.94 -2.88 -15.57
CA VAL A 327 21.77 -2.34 -14.49
C VAL A 327 23.21 -2.12 -14.98
N GLU A 328 23.79 -3.11 -15.63
CA GLU A 328 25.14 -3.02 -16.21
C GLU A 328 25.20 -1.93 -17.29
N LYS A 329 24.19 -1.88 -18.18
CA LYS A 329 24.08 -0.81 -19.19
C LYS A 329 23.96 0.59 -18.59
N PHE A 330 23.43 0.72 -17.37
CA PHE A 330 23.39 1.99 -16.65
C PHE A 330 24.77 2.39 -16.08
N GLY A 331 25.70 1.44 -15.95
CA GLY A 331 27.06 1.62 -15.44
C GLY A 331 27.26 1.15 -14.01
N ILE A 332 26.28 0.48 -13.40
CA ILE A 332 26.41 -0.12 -12.06
C ILE A 332 27.11 -1.47 -12.20
N ASP A 333 28.10 -1.74 -11.34
CA ASP A 333 28.81 -3.02 -11.31
C ASP A 333 27.80 -4.17 -11.07
N PRO A 334 27.79 -5.23 -11.89
CA PRO A 334 26.90 -6.37 -11.68
C PRO A 334 27.04 -6.98 -10.28
N ARG A 335 28.22 -6.92 -9.65
CA ARG A 335 28.44 -7.39 -8.26
C ARG A 335 27.76 -6.52 -7.21
N ASN A 336 27.33 -5.31 -7.59
CA ASN A 336 26.54 -4.41 -6.76
C ASN A 336 25.04 -4.48 -7.13
N THR A 337 24.62 -5.61 -7.72
CA THR A 337 23.20 -5.90 -8.01
C THR A 337 22.69 -6.95 -7.03
N PHE A 338 21.52 -6.67 -6.45
CA PHE A 338 20.84 -7.52 -5.49
C PHE A 338 19.51 -7.94 -6.10
N GLU A 339 19.42 -9.20 -6.51
CA GLU A 339 18.29 -9.68 -7.28
C GLU A 339 17.05 -9.91 -6.41
N PHE A 340 15.89 -9.87 -7.06
CA PHE A 340 14.63 -10.35 -6.49
C PHE A 340 13.73 -10.83 -7.63
N TRP A 341 12.73 -11.63 -7.30
CA TRP A 341 12.05 -12.49 -8.27
C TRP A 341 10.71 -11.95 -8.78
N ASP A 342 10.22 -12.56 -9.85
CA ASP A 342 8.95 -12.21 -10.50
C ASP A 342 7.72 -12.55 -9.64
N TRP A 343 7.77 -13.61 -8.83
CA TRP A 343 6.76 -13.99 -7.83
C TRP A 343 6.70 -13.06 -6.60
N VAL A 344 7.62 -12.10 -6.48
CA VAL A 344 7.55 -11.02 -5.49
C VAL A 344 6.76 -9.86 -6.07
N GLY A 345 5.51 -9.71 -5.64
CA GLY A 345 4.70 -8.52 -5.94
C GLY A 345 5.31 -7.27 -5.30
N GLY A 346 5.27 -6.12 -5.97
CA GLY A 346 5.93 -4.90 -5.48
C GLY A 346 5.48 -4.50 -4.07
N ARG A 347 4.16 -4.49 -3.82
CA ARG A 347 3.56 -4.19 -2.51
C ARG A 347 3.85 -5.22 -1.41
N TYR A 348 4.42 -6.37 -1.77
CA TYR A 348 4.82 -7.47 -0.86
C TYR A 348 6.36 -7.69 -0.84
N SER A 349 7.14 -6.68 -1.26
CA SER A 349 8.58 -6.86 -1.55
C SER A 349 9.53 -6.47 -0.42
N VAL A 350 9.06 -5.86 0.68
CA VAL A 350 9.94 -5.28 1.72
C VAL A 350 10.86 -6.31 2.37
N CYS A 351 10.45 -7.59 2.46
CA CYS A 351 11.30 -8.68 2.96
C CYS A 351 12.40 -9.13 1.97
N SER A 352 12.39 -8.65 0.72
CA SER A 352 13.43 -8.94 -0.28
C SER A 352 14.58 -7.93 -0.21
N ALA A 353 15.52 -8.00 -1.17
CA ALA A 353 16.57 -7.00 -1.38
C ALA A 353 16.05 -5.54 -1.40
N VAL A 354 14.78 -5.32 -1.78
CA VAL A 354 14.10 -4.01 -1.77
C VAL A 354 14.18 -3.34 -0.39
N GLY A 355 13.82 -4.04 0.69
CA GLY A 355 13.95 -3.52 2.05
C GLY A 355 15.27 -3.92 2.69
N ALA A 356 15.74 -5.14 2.46
CA ALA A 356 16.91 -5.71 3.12
C ALA A 356 18.16 -4.83 2.95
N LEU A 357 18.42 -4.34 1.74
CA LEU A 357 19.63 -3.58 1.46
C LEU A 357 19.66 -2.21 2.17
N PRO A 358 18.71 -1.26 1.92
CA PRO A 358 18.74 0.03 2.59
C PRO A 358 18.63 -0.09 4.12
N LEU A 359 17.76 -0.98 4.63
CA LEU A 359 17.54 -1.15 6.06
C LEU A 359 18.75 -1.80 6.75
N SER A 360 19.41 -2.77 6.14
CA SER A 360 20.61 -3.39 6.74
C SER A 360 21.81 -2.44 6.73
N ILE A 361 21.93 -1.56 5.73
CA ILE A 361 22.97 -0.52 5.75
C ILE A 361 22.72 0.47 6.89
N GLN A 362 21.47 0.89 7.10
CA GLN A 362 21.10 1.85 8.14
C GLN A 362 21.18 1.23 9.54
N TYR A 363 20.54 0.08 9.77
CA TYR A 363 20.30 -0.50 11.10
C TYR A 363 21.09 -1.77 11.39
N GLY A 364 21.86 -2.28 10.43
CA GLY A 364 22.52 -3.58 10.50
C GLY A 364 21.62 -4.74 10.10
N PHE A 365 22.22 -5.80 9.54
CA PHE A 365 21.48 -6.98 9.08
C PHE A 365 20.78 -7.73 10.23
N ALA A 366 21.32 -7.69 11.45
CA ALA A 366 20.71 -8.35 12.61
C ALA A 366 19.29 -7.81 12.91
N SER A 367 19.09 -6.48 12.84
CA SER A 367 17.77 -5.87 13.02
C SER A 367 16.81 -6.29 11.90
N PHE A 368 17.29 -6.36 10.66
CA PHE A 368 16.47 -6.82 9.53
C PHE A 368 16.12 -8.31 9.65
N ALA A 369 17.05 -9.15 10.10
CA ALA A 369 16.80 -10.58 10.34
C ALA A 369 15.71 -10.79 11.41
N ARG A 370 15.75 -10.05 12.53
CA ARG A 370 14.69 -10.09 13.55
C ARG A 370 13.32 -9.71 12.97
N PHE A 371 13.29 -8.77 12.03
CA PHE A 371 12.07 -8.41 11.31
C PHE A 371 11.53 -9.53 10.41
N LEU A 372 12.41 -10.23 9.69
CA LEU A 372 12.00 -11.42 8.94
C LEU A 372 11.45 -12.51 9.86
N GLU A 373 12.06 -12.71 11.03
CA GLU A 373 11.62 -13.69 12.03
C GLU A 373 10.19 -13.40 12.53
N GLY A 374 9.88 -12.15 12.85
CA GLY A 374 8.53 -11.77 13.29
C GLY A 374 7.48 -11.92 12.18
N ALA A 375 7.84 -11.56 10.95
CA ALA A 375 6.96 -11.78 9.81
C ALA A 375 6.73 -13.29 9.55
N ARG A 376 7.78 -14.11 9.68
CA ARG A 376 7.67 -15.58 9.61
C ARG A 376 6.81 -16.17 10.73
N SER A 377 6.81 -15.57 11.92
CA SER A 377 5.94 -16.01 13.01
C SER A 377 4.47 -15.94 12.60
N VAL A 378 4.04 -14.83 12.01
CA VAL A 378 2.65 -14.69 11.53
C VAL A 378 2.38 -15.59 10.31
N ASP A 379 3.35 -15.81 9.42
CA ASP A 379 3.22 -16.83 8.36
C ASP A 379 2.90 -18.20 8.95
N SER A 380 3.52 -18.56 10.07
CA SER A 380 3.26 -19.84 10.74
C SER A 380 1.84 -19.94 11.31
N ASN A 381 1.29 -18.84 11.85
CA ASN A 381 -0.12 -18.79 12.24
C ASN A 381 -1.04 -18.91 11.02
N PHE A 382 -0.74 -18.17 9.96
CA PHE A 382 -1.56 -18.15 8.74
C PHE A 382 -1.63 -19.51 8.07
N TYR A 383 -0.48 -20.18 7.94
CA TYR A 383 -0.37 -21.49 7.28
C TYR A 383 -0.78 -22.68 8.15
N ASP A 384 -0.99 -22.51 9.46
CA ASP A 384 -1.54 -23.58 10.30
C ASP A 384 -3.05 -23.77 10.07
N VAL A 385 -3.39 -24.23 8.87
CA VAL A 385 -4.75 -24.61 8.44
C VAL A 385 -5.08 -26.07 8.76
N SER A 386 -4.27 -26.70 9.62
CA SER A 386 -4.57 -28.01 10.21
C SER A 386 -5.50 -27.89 11.42
N ARG A 387 -5.50 -26.72 12.05
CA ARG A 387 -6.39 -26.35 13.16
C ARG A 387 -7.66 -25.65 12.66
N PRO A 388 -8.70 -25.55 13.50
CA PRO A 388 -9.84 -24.69 13.21
C PRO A 388 -9.38 -23.25 12.88
N LEU A 389 -10.08 -22.58 11.96
CA LEU A 389 -9.74 -21.21 11.55
C LEU A 389 -10.02 -20.20 12.69
N GLU A 390 -10.83 -20.62 13.66
CA GLU A 390 -11.03 -20.01 14.96
C GLU A 390 -9.68 -19.89 15.70
N GLY A 391 -9.06 -18.71 15.63
CA GLY A 391 -7.76 -18.43 16.24
C GLY A 391 -6.64 -18.12 15.23
N ASN A 392 -6.92 -18.18 13.93
CA ASN A 392 -6.01 -17.69 12.89
C ASN A 392 -6.24 -16.18 12.71
N LEU A 393 -5.29 -15.36 13.16
CA LEU A 393 -5.45 -13.90 13.27
C LEU A 393 -5.72 -13.26 11.90
N PRO A 394 -4.91 -13.51 10.85
CA PRO A 394 -5.19 -12.97 9.52
C PRO A 394 -6.56 -13.38 8.96
N VAL A 395 -6.99 -14.63 9.20
CA VAL A 395 -8.30 -15.12 8.72
C VAL A 395 -9.45 -14.40 9.42
N ILE A 396 -9.39 -14.23 10.74
CA ILE A 396 -10.38 -13.46 11.49
C ILE A 396 -10.46 -12.03 10.96
N MET A 397 -9.32 -11.34 10.83
CA MET A 397 -9.28 -9.96 10.35
C MET A 397 -9.78 -9.82 8.91
N GLY A 398 -9.43 -10.76 8.03
CA GLY A 398 -9.89 -10.76 6.64
C GLY A 398 -11.40 -10.96 6.55
N LEU A 399 -11.96 -11.92 7.29
CA LEU A 399 -13.40 -12.18 7.31
C LEU A 399 -14.20 -11.02 7.92
N LEU A 400 -13.66 -10.32 8.91
CA LEU A 400 -14.27 -9.10 9.45
C LEU A 400 -14.29 -7.96 8.41
N GLY A 401 -13.25 -7.84 7.58
CA GLY A 401 -13.24 -6.91 6.44
C GLY A 401 -14.34 -7.24 5.44
N VAL A 402 -14.43 -8.52 5.02
CA VAL A 402 -15.52 -9.00 4.14
C VAL A 402 -16.90 -8.71 4.77
N TRP A 403 -17.07 -8.98 6.06
CA TRP A 403 -18.31 -8.69 6.80
C TRP A 403 -18.71 -7.21 6.71
N ASN A 404 -17.77 -6.34 7.07
CA ASN A 404 -17.99 -4.91 7.14
C ASN A 404 -18.29 -4.29 5.77
N LEU A 405 -17.53 -4.69 4.73
CA LEU A 405 -17.71 -4.16 3.38
C LEU A 405 -18.95 -4.76 2.70
N SER A 406 -18.98 -6.08 2.56
CA SER A 406 -19.93 -6.76 1.66
C SER A 406 -21.34 -6.87 2.25
N PHE A 407 -21.49 -6.91 3.58
CA PHE A 407 -22.81 -7.12 4.22
C PHE A 407 -23.30 -5.90 5.01
N LEU A 408 -22.40 -5.17 5.66
CA LEU A 408 -22.75 -3.92 6.37
C LEU A 408 -22.59 -2.65 5.51
N GLY A 409 -21.93 -2.75 4.36
CA GLY A 409 -21.81 -1.65 3.39
C GLY A 409 -20.80 -0.58 3.78
N TYR A 410 -19.88 -0.85 4.71
CA TYR A 410 -18.84 0.09 5.11
C TYR A 410 -17.69 0.08 4.11
N LYS A 411 -17.63 1.12 3.27
CA LYS A 411 -16.70 1.20 2.12
C LYS A 411 -15.29 1.64 2.46
N SER A 412 -15.05 2.06 3.70
CA SER A 412 -13.76 2.59 4.14
C SER A 412 -13.35 1.94 5.44
N ARG A 413 -12.05 1.85 5.67
CA ARG A 413 -11.46 1.41 6.93
C ARG A 413 -10.38 2.41 7.37
N ALA A 414 -10.35 2.70 8.66
CA ALA A 414 -9.37 3.62 9.24
C ALA A 414 -8.34 2.87 10.09
N LEU A 415 -7.05 3.08 9.84
CA LEU A 415 -5.94 2.54 10.63
C LEU A 415 -5.44 3.59 11.63
N HIS A 416 -5.43 3.25 12.91
CA HIS A 416 -5.01 4.11 14.01
C HIS A 416 -3.93 3.43 14.86
N PRO A 417 -2.66 3.49 14.43
CA PRO A 417 -1.57 3.12 15.31
C PRO A 417 -1.38 4.18 16.39
N TYR A 418 -1.53 3.80 17.65
CA TYR A 418 -1.18 4.62 18.82
C TYR A 418 0.33 4.49 19.07
N ALA A 419 1.09 4.83 18.04
CA ALA A 419 2.55 4.89 18.00
C ALA A 419 2.97 5.78 16.83
N GLU A 420 3.63 6.91 17.13
CA GLU A 420 4.11 7.84 16.10
C GLU A 420 5.14 7.20 15.17
N ALA A 421 5.93 6.23 15.67
CA ALA A 421 6.86 5.46 14.86
C ALA A 421 6.19 4.66 13.72
N LEU A 422 4.87 4.49 13.74
CA LEU A 422 4.09 3.89 12.65
C LEU A 422 3.44 4.92 11.71
N LEU A 423 3.90 6.18 11.66
CA LEU A 423 3.30 7.23 10.81
C LEU A 423 3.23 6.88 9.32
N LYS A 424 4.10 5.99 8.83
CA LYS A 424 4.11 5.52 7.43
C LYS A 424 3.37 4.19 7.22
N PHE A 425 2.94 3.52 8.29
CA PHE A 425 2.24 2.24 8.19
C PHE A 425 0.91 2.36 7.44
N PRO A 426 0.02 3.34 7.71
CA PRO A 426 -1.22 3.50 6.93
C PRO A 426 -0.96 3.68 5.42
N ALA A 427 0.06 4.44 5.03
CA ALA A 427 0.42 4.65 3.63
C ALA A 427 0.92 3.36 2.95
N HIS A 428 1.65 2.51 3.67
CA HIS A 428 2.02 1.19 3.17
C HIS A 428 0.80 0.29 2.99
N ILE A 429 -0.09 0.22 3.99
CA ILE A 429 -1.29 -0.64 3.93
C ILE A 429 -2.26 -0.18 2.85
N GLN A 430 -2.39 1.12 2.59
CA GLN A 430 -3.15 1.64 1.45
C GLN A 430 -2.74 0.96 0.15
N GLN A 431 -1.43 0.83 -0.12
CA GLN A 431 -0.99 0.14 -1.32
C GLN A 431 -1.25 -1.37 -1.23
N VAL A 432 -0.89 -2.00 -0.10
CA VAL A 432 -1.04 -3.46 0.08
C VAL A 432 -2.47 -3.86 -0.19
N ASP A 433 -3.46 -3.19 0.40
CA ASP A 433 -4.85 -3.60 0.31
C ASP A 433 -5.54 -3.06 -0.95
N MET A 434 -5.47 -1.75 -1.20
CA MET A 434 -6.26 -1.13 -2.29
C MET A 434 -5.77 -1.57 -3.67
N GLU A 435 -4.45 -1.73 -3.87
CA GLU A 435 -3.91 -2.22 -5.15
C GLU A 435 -4.12 -3.74 -5.32
N SER A 436 -4.20 -4.50 -4.22
CA SER A 436 -4.52 -5.92 -4.27
C SER A 436 -5.99 -6.17 -4.57
N ASN A 437 -6.89 -5.54 -3.81
CA ASN A 437 -8.29 -5.92 -3.72
C ASN A 437 -9.24 -4.92 -4.41
N GLY A 438 -8.75 -3.78 -4.88
CA GLY A 438 -9.49 -2.82 -5.71
C GLY A 438 -9.73 -3.34 -7.13
N LYS A 439 -10.57 -4.39 -7.25
CA LYS A 439 -10.85 -5.13 -8.48
C LYS A 439 -12.33 -5.02 -8.85
N HIS A 440 -12.67 -5.42 -10.08
CA HIS A 440 -14.06 -5.43 -10.57
C HIS A 440 -14.44 -6.76 -11.24
N VAL A 441 -13.50 -7.69 -11.33
CA VAL A 441 -13.72 -9.02 -11.91
C VAL A 441 -13.14 -10.10 -11.00
N THR A 442 -13.77 -11.27 -11.02
CA THR A 442 -13.26 -12.49 -10.39
C THR A 442 -12.02 -13.04 -11.11
N LEU A 443 -11.38 -14.05 -10.54
CA LEU A 443 -10.29 -14.81 -11.16
C LEU A 443 -10.65 -15.42 -12.52
N ARG A 444 -11.95 -15.64 -12.78
CA ARG A 444 -12.45 -16.15 -14.06
C ARG A 444 -12.71 -15.05 -15.09
N GLY A 445 -12.71 -13.79 -14.67
CA GLY A 445 -13.07 -12.64 -15.51
C GLY A 445 -14.56 -12.27 -15.48
N ASP A 446 -15.36 -12.89 -14.60
CA ASP A 446 -16.76 -12.50 -14.40
C ASP A 446 -16.83 -11.18 -13.60
N ASP A 447 -17.70 -10.24 -13.99
CA ASP A 447 -17.95 -9.02 -13.21
C ASP A 447 -18.47 -9.37 -11.79
N VAL A 448 -17.91 -8.72 -10.77
CA VAL A 448 -18.41 -8.87 -9.39
C VAL A 448 -19.67 -8.02 -9.19
N ASP A 449 -20.69 -8.59 -8.54
CA ASP A 449 -21.94 -7.89 -8.19
C ASP A 449 -22.00 -7.43 -6.72
N TYR A 450 -20.90 -7.61 -5.98
CA TYR A 450 -20.69 -7.17 -4.60
C TYR A 450 -19.49 -6.22 -4.51
N ALA A 451 -19.43 -5.46 -3.42
CA ALA A 451 -18.29 -4.58 -3.14
C ALA A 451 -17.05 -5.38 -2.72
N VAL A 452 -15.90 -5.03 -3.31
CA VAL A 452 -14.56 -5.55 -3.01
C VAL A 452 -13.58 -4.38 -2.86
N GLY A 453 -12.55 -4.55 -2.03
CA GLY A 453 -11.53 -3.55 -1.77
C GLY A 453 -12.05 -2.34 -0.99
N GLU A 454 -11.69 -2.24 0.30
CA GLU A 454 -11.99 -1.04 1.08
C GLU A 454 -11.13 0.16 0.65
N ILE A 455 -11.61 1.37 0.91
CA ILE A 455 -10.77 2.56 0.92
C ILE A 455 -10.08 2.64 2.28
N ASP A 456 -8.79 2.36 2.31
CA ASP A 456 -7.95 2.49 3.50
C ASP A 456 -7.44 3.92 3.67
N PHE A 457 -7.49 4.43 4.90
CA PHE A 457 -6.83 5.66 5.30
C PHE A 457 -6.44 5.58 6.78
N GLY A 458 -5.66 6.53 7.27
CA GLY A 458 -5.28 6.51 8.69
C GLY A 458 -4.18 7.51 9.01
N GLU A 459 -4.07 7.79 10.30
CA GLU A 459 -3.02 8.60 10.93
C GLU A 459 -2.78 8.03 12.33
N PRO A 460 -1.57 8.19 12.89
CA PRO A 460 -1.30 7.81 14.27
C PRO A 460 -2.28 8.45 15.26
N GLY A 461 -2.60 7.71 16.32
CA GLY A 461 -3.19 8.27 17.53
C GLY A 461 -2.13 9.06 18.31
N THR A 462 -2.41 10.23 18.86
CA THR A 462 -3.72 10.91 18.93
C THR A 462 -3.97 11.90 17.78
N ASN A 463 -3.03 12.07 16.84
CA ASN A 463 -3.11 13.04 15.74
C ASN A 463 -4.43 12.92 14.95
N GLY A 464 -4.81 11.69 14.58
CA GLY A 464 -6.08 11.42 13.91
C GLY A 464 -7.32 11.92 14.67
N GLN A 465 -7.28 11.87 16.01
CA GLN A 465 -8.38 12.33 16.88
C GLN A 465 -8.66 13.82 16.74
N HIS A 466 -7.61 14.60 16.45
CA HIS A 466 -7.67 16.04 16.27
C HIS A 466 -7.80 16.45 14.79
N SER A 467 -8.05 15.50 13.89
CA SER A 467 -8.19 15.73 12.45
C SER A 467 -9.57 15.31 11.95
N PHE A 468 -9.89 14.01 12.02
CA PHE A 468 -11.08 13.46 11.35
C PHE A 468 -11.96 12.58 12.24
N PHE A 469 -11.64 12.39 13.53
CA PHE A 469 -12.49 11.59 14.43
C PHE A 469 -13.88 12.18 14.65
N GLN A 470 -14.08 13.49 14.43
CA GLN A 470 -15.41 14.08 14.38
C GLN A 470 -16.32 13.35 13.36
N LEU A 471 -15.79 13.06 12.17
CA LEU A 471 -16.51 12.28 11.16
C LEU A 471 -16.67 10.82 11.60
N LEU A 472 -15.64 10.23 12.20
CA LEU A 472 -15.73 8.84 12.69
C LEU A 472 -16.80 8.67 13.77
N HIS A 473 -17.01 9.66 14.64
CA HIS A 473 -17.98 9.62 15.75
C HIS A 473 -19.40 10.05 15.36
N MET A 474 -19.54 11.02 14.46
CA MET A 474 -20.86 11.63 14.14
C MET A 474 -21.25 11.54 12.67
N GLY A 475 -20.31 11.28 11.77
CA GLY A 475 -20.56 11.15 10.33
C GLY A 475 -20.83 9.70 9.91
N GLN A 476 -20.43 9.38 8.68
CA GLN A 476 -20.55 8.02 8.14
C GLN A 476 -19.80 6.99 9.00
N PRO A 477 -20.35 5.79 9.23
CA PRO A 477 -19.64 4.74 9.95
C PRO A 477 -18.43 4.25 9.15
N VAL A 478 -17.28 4.15 9.81
CA VAL A 478 -16.03 3.64 9.26
C VAL A 478 -15.45 2.68 10.31
N PRO A 479 -15.31 1.38 9.99
CA PRO A 479 -14.57 0.44 10.82
C PRO A 479 -13.14 0.92 11.09
N CYS A 480 -12.71 0.80 12.34
CA CYS A 480 -11.38 1.24 12.78
C CYS A 480 -10.53 0.07 13.30
N ASP A 481 -9.28 0.02 12.83
CA ASP A 481 -8.24 -0.85 13.38
C ASP A 481 -7.37 -0.02 14.33
N PHE A 482 -7.48 -0.26 15.63
CA PHE A 482 -6.63 0.36 16.65
C PHE A 482 -5.42 -0.52 16.92
N ILE A 483 -4.20 0.02 16.87
CA ILE A 483 -2.97 -0.72 17.14
C ILE A 483 -2.22 -0.03 18.28
N GLY A 484 -1.97 -0.72 19.38
CA GLY A 484 -1.31 -0.18 20.57
C GLY A 484 -0.19 -1.09 21.07
N PHE A 485 0.68 -0.53 21.91
CA PHE A 485 1.82 -1.24 22.47
C PHE A 485 1.85 -1.10 23.99
N ILE A 486 2.30 -2.15 24.69
CA ILE A 486 2.44 -2.14 26.15
C ILE A 486 3.64 -1.28 26.55
N GLU A 487 4.74 -1.34 25.80
CA GLU A 487 5.95 -0.56 26.05
C GLU A 487 6.22 0.47 24.95
N SER A 488 6.59 1.68 25.37
CA SER A 488 7.06 2.74 24.47
C SER A 488 8.53 2.52 24.07
N GLN A 489 8.87 2.82 22.82
CA GLN A 489 10.27 2.90 22.37
C GLN A 489 11.06 4.01 23.09
N TYR A 490 10.35 5.03 23.61
CA TYR A 490 10.93 6.11 24.41
C TYR A 490 10.05 6.38 25.64
N PRO A 491 10.27 5.66 26.76
CA PRO A 491 9.55 5.88 27.99
C PRO A 491 9.87 7.25 28.60
N LEU A 492 8.84 8.03 28.93
CA LEU A 492 8.99 9.34 29.54
C LEU A 492 8.01 9.50 30.71
N CYS A 493 8.55 9.83 31.88
CA CYS A 493 7.81 10.16 33.09
C CYS A 493 8.32 11.50 33.60
N ILE A 494 7.40 12.40 33.95
CA ILE A 494 7.72 13.74 34.45
C ILE A 494 7.17 13.85 35.87
N GLU A 495 8.00 14.30 36.81
CA GLU A 495 7.57 14.49 38.19
C GLU A 495 6.42 15.50 38.28
N GLY A 496 5.36 15.14 39.00
CA GLY A 496 4.15 15.96 39.16
C GLY A 496 3.04 15.67 38.15
N GLU A 497 3.31 14.95 37.07
CA GLU A 497 2.26 14.47 36.14
C GLU A 497 1.57 13.22 36.71
N PRO A 498 0.25 13.05 36.49
CA PRO A 498 -0.52 11.96 37.08
C PRO A 498 -0.21 10.58 36.47
N VAL A 499 0.25 10.54 35.22
CA VAL A 499 0.57 9.32 34.46
C VAL A 499 1.76 9.59 33.53
N SER A 500 2.38 8.53 33.01
CA SER A 500 3.44 8.66 32.00
C SER A 500 2.88 9.15 30.66
N ASN A 501 3.73 9.69 29.78
CA ASN A 501 3.30 10.07 28.43
C ASN A 501 2.75 8.88 27.62
N ALA A 502 3.27 7.67 27.87
CA ALA A 502 2.80 6.45 27.22
C ALA A 502 1.41 6.04 27.74
N ASP A 503 1.17 6.15 29.05
CA ASP A 503 -0.15 5.90 29.62
C ASP A 503 -1.19 6.92 29.16
N GLU A 504 -0.82 8.20 29.01
CA GLU A 504 -1.70 9.24 28.46
C GLU A 504 -2.11 8.92 27.00
N LEU A 505 -1.16 8.46 26.19
CA LEU A 505 -1.43 7.96 24.84
C LEU A 505 -2.39 6.75 24.88
N MET A 506 -2.10 5.77 25.74
CA MET A 506 -2.86 4.52 25.81
C MET A 506 -4.24 4.69 26.46
N ALA A 507 -4.44 5.69 27.33
CA ALA A 507 -5.76 6.07 27.82
C ALA A 507 -6.72 6.36 26.66
N ASN A 508 -6.21 7.03 25.62
CA ASN A 508 -6.96 7.30 24.40
C ASN A 508 -7.13 6.05 23.52
N PHE A 509 -6.16 5.13 23.49
CA PHE A 509 -6.28 3.84 22.78
C PHE A 509 -7.44 3.01 23.35
N PHE A 510 -7.61 3.00 24.67
CA PHE A 510 -8.71 2.28 25.31
C PHE A 510 -10.05 3.02 25.20
N ALA A 511 -10.05 4.35 25.31
CA ALA A 511 -11.28 5.14 25.33
C ALA A 511 -11.97 5.24 23.96
N GLN A 512 -11.21 5.39 22.86
CA GLN A 512 -11.80 5.65 21.54
C GLN A 512 -12.62 4.48 20.97
N PRO A 513 -12.19 3.21 21.04
CA PRO A 513 -13.03 2.07 20.68
C PRO A 513 -14.35 2.02 21.44
N ASP A 514 -14.33 2.32 22.74
CA ASP A 514 -15.54 2.37 23.58
C ASP A 514 -16.45 3.54 23.20
N ALA A 515 -15.90 4.72 22.94
CA ALA A 515 -16.68 5.87 22.48
C ALA A 515 -17.37 5.57 21.14
N LEU A 516 -16.69 4.90 20.20
CA LEU A 516 -17.25 4.48 18.91
C LEU A 516 -18.35 3.40 19.07
N ALA A 517 -18.13 2.43 19.96
CA ALA A 517 -19.08 1.35 20.18
C ALA A 517 -20.33 1.82 20.93
N TYR A 518 -20.14 2.59 22.02
CA TYR A 518 -21.20 2.98 22.92
C TYR A 518 -21.92 4.24 22.45
N GLY A 519 -21.19 5.27 22.03
CA GLY A 519 -21.76 6.60 21.82
C GLY A 519 -22.35 7.20 23.10
N LYS A 520 -23.13 8.27 22.93
CA LYS A 520 -23.75 9.06 23.98
C LYS A 520 -25.18 9.43 23.57
N THR A 521 -26.12 9.03 24.40
CA THR A 521 -27.56 9.19 24.19
C THR A 521 -28.06 10.57 24.59
N ALA A 522 -29.24 10.95 24.09
CA ALA A 522 -29.90 12.20 24.47
C ALA A 522 -30.18 12.25 25.98
N GLU A 523 -30.51 11.12 26.60
CA GLU A 523 -30.79 11.04 28.03
C GLU A 523 -29.54 11.27 28.88
N GLU A 524 -28.41 10.66 28.49
CA GLU A 524 -27.12 10.95 29.14
C GLU A 524 -26.76 12.44 29.03
N CYS A 525 -27.05 13.10 27.89
CA CYS A 525 -26.90 14.55 27.76
C CYS A 525 -27.82 15.33 28.70
N ARG A 526 -29.08 14.91 28.91
CA ARG A 526 -30.00 15.57 29.87
C ARG A 526 -29.52 15.43 31.31
N VAL A 527 -29.05 14.25 31.69
CA VAL A 527 -28.50 13.98 33.03
C VAL A 527 -27.27 14.86 33.30
N GLU A 528 -26.44 15.13 32.28
CA GLU A 528 -25.32 16.08 32.37
C GLU A 528 -25.75 17.56 32.43
N GLY A 529 -27.05 17.87 32.39
CA GLY A 529 -27.56 19.24 32.41
C GLY A 529 -27.35 20.01 31.10
N ARG A 530 -27.22 19.31 29.97
CA ARG A 530 -27.10 19.97 28.66
C ARG A 530 -28.44 20.60 28.25
N PRO A 531 -28.44 21.82 27.67
CA PRO A 531 -29.69 22.45 27.26
C PRO A 531 -30.31 21.72 26.06
N GLU A 532 -31.64 21.58 26.03
CA GLU A 532 -32.36 20.72 25.08
C GLU A 532 -32.03 21.02 23.60
N TRP A 533 -31.83 22.30 23.26
CA TRP A 533 -31.47 22.71 21.89
C TRP A 533 -30.10 22.18 21.44
N LEU A 534 -29.16 21.96 22.38
CA LEU A 534 -27.81 21.50 22.09
C LEU A 534 -27.72 19.97 22.03
N ILE A 535 -28.66 19.26 22.67
CA ILE A 535 -28.62 17.80 22.81
C ILE A 535 -28.49 17.09 21.45
N PRO A 536 -29.25 17.42 20.39
CA PRO A 536 -29.10 16.77 19.09
C PRO A 536 -27.69 16.87 18.48
N HIS A 537 -26.92 17.90 18.87
CA HIS A 537 -25.55 18.12 18.42
C HIS A 537 -24.50 17.38 19.27
N LEU A 538 -24.87 16.96 20.49
CA LEU A 538 -23.98 16.24 21.43
C LEU A 538 -24.19 14.72 21.40
N VAL A 539 -25.33 14.26 20.85
CA VAL A 539 -25.60 12.84 20.69
C VAL A 539 -24.59 12.23 19.73
N THR A 540 -23.87 11.21 20.19
CA THR A 540 -23.06 10.34 19.35
C THR A 540 -23.77 8.99 19.25
N THR A 541 -24.10 8.56 18.04
CA THR A 541 -24.97 7.39 17.83
C THR A 541 -24.37 6.07 18.28
N GLY A 542 -23.05 6.01 18.50
CA GLY A 542 -22.35 4.75 18.75
C GLY A 542 -22.50 3.76 17.59
N ASN A 543 -22.45 2.47 17.91
CA ASN A 543 -22.60 1.34 16.98
C ASN A 543 -21.59 1.34 15.81
N ARG A 544 -20.43 1.96 16.00
CA ARG A 544 -19.37 2.04 14.99
C ARG A 544 -18.32 0.96 15.29
N PRO A 545 -18.08 0.03 14.36
CA PRO A 545 -17.26 -1.14 14.65
C PRO A 545 -15.78 -0.80 14.75
N SER A 546 -15.08 -1.55 15.59
CA SER A 546 -13.62 -1.50 15.67
C SER A 546 -13.03 -2.83 16.09
N LEU A 547 -11.74 -3.00 15.81
CA LEU A 547 -10.89 -4.00 16.46
C LEU A 547 -9.70 -3.31 17.12
N SER A 548 -9.10 -3.98 18.09
CA SER A 548 -7.92 -3.53 18.81
C SER A 548 -6.85 -4.61 18.80
N LEU A 549 -5.67 -4.26 18.31
CA LEU A 549 -4.44 -5.03 18.41
C LEU A 549 -3.59 -4.41 19.53
N LEU A 550 -3.26 -5.19 20.55
CA LEU A 550 -2.31 -4.80 21.60
C LEU A 550 -1.09 -5.73 21.52
N LEU A 551 0.08 -5.15 21.35
CA LEU A 551 1.35 -5.88 21.18
C LEU A 551 2.34 -5.50 22.30
N PRO A 552 3.40 -6.29 22.57
CA PRO A 552 4.28 -6.02 23.70
C PRO A 552 5.07 -4.71 23.55
N ARG A 553 5.82 -4.57 22.46
CA ARG A 553 6.60 -3.37 22.13
C ARG A 553 6.77 -3.25 20.64
N LEU A 554 6.90 -2.04 20.11
CA LEU A 554 7.25 -1.87 18.70
C LEU A 554 8.77 -2.04 18.54
N ASP A 555 9.20 -3.22 18.13
CA ASP A 555 10.59 -3.55 17.80
C ASP A 555 10.69 -4.19 16.41
N PRO A 556 11.89 -4.55 15.92
CA PRO A 556 12.00 -5.16 14.60
C PRO A 556 11.14 -6.40 14.39
N TYR A 557 11.06 -7.27 15.40
CA TYR A 557 10.25 -8.48 15.34
C TYR A 557 8.75 -8.18 15.23
N THR A 558 8.23 -7.34 16.13
CA THR A 558 6.81 -6.97 16.17
C THR A 558 6.42 -6.15 14.93
N THR A 559 7.33 -5.36 14.38
CA THR A 559 7.14 -4.69 13.08
C THR A 559 6.93 -5.70 11.95
N GLY A 560 7.69 -6.79 11.95
CA GLY A 560 7.55 -7.90 11.01
C GLY A 560 6.21 -8.62 11.17
N GLN A 561 5.80 -8.87 12.41
CA GLN A 561 4.48 -9.45 12.70
C GLN A 561 3.35 -8.58 12.13
N LEU A 562 3.38 -7.27 12.36
CA LEU A 562 2.35 -6.35 11.84
C LEU A 562 2.30 -6.32 10.31
N LEU A 563 3.46 -6.32 9.65
CA LEU A 563 3.52 -6.42 8.19
C LEU A 563 2.77 -7.69 7.70
N ALA A 564 3.22 -8.86 8.17
CA ALA A 564 2.70 -10.13 7.69
C ALA A 564 1.21 -10.32 8.04
N LEU A 565 0.77 -9.80 9.17
CA LEU A 565 -0.65 -9.81 9.57
C LEU A 565 -1.53 -9.13 8.54
N TYR A 566 -1.12 -7.96 8.05
CA TYR A 566 -1.89 -7.20 7.06
C TYR A 566 -1.72 -7.74 5.63
N GLU A 567 -0.54 -8.24 5.26
CA GLU A 567 -0.35 -8.94 3.98
C GLU A 567 -1.33 -10.12 3.84
N HIS A 568 -1.41 -10.97 4.89
CA HIS A 568 -2.28 -12.15 4.89
C HIS A 568 -3.75 -11.79 5.03
N ARG A 569 -4.10 -10.77 5.83
CA ARG A 569 -5.47 -10.26 5.92
C ARG A 569 -5.99 -9.88 4.52
N THR A 570 -5.19 -9.14 3.76
CA THR A 570 -5.53 -8.73 2.38
C THR A 570 -5.69 -9.94 1.46
N ALA A 571 -4.81 -10.94 1.55
CA ALA A 571 -4.92 -12.17 0.78
C ALA A 571 -6.20 -12.96 1.11
N VAL A 572 -6.57 -13.08 2.40
CA VAL A 572 -7.80 -13.76 2.84
C VAL A 572 -9.03 -13.14 2.19
N GLN A 573 -9.14 -11.81 2.19
CA GLN A 573 -10.27 -11.14 1.56
C GLN A 573 -10.36 -11.42 0.06
N GLY A 574 -9.25 -11.31 -0.66
CA GLY A 574 -9.23 -11.59 -2.08
C GLY A 574 -9.60 -13.04 -2.40
N PHE A 575 -9.13 -13.99 -1.58
CA PHE A 575 -9.51 -15.39 -1.68
C PHE A 575 -11.01 -15.61 -1.47
N VAL A 576 -11.62 -14.94 -0.49
CA VAL A 576 -13.06 -15.05 -0.22
C VAL A 576 -13.89 -14.38 -1.32
N TRP A 577 -13.47 -13.22 -1.82
CA TRP A 577 -14.12 -12.51 -2.93
C TRP A 577 -13.89 -13.13 -4.30
N ASP A 578 -13.05 -14.16 -4.38
CA ASP A 578 -12.66 -14.84 -5.63
C ASP A 578 -12.03 -13.91 -6.67
N ILE A 579 -11.25 -12.91 -6.21
CA ILE A 579 -10.52 -11.96 -7.05
C ILE A 579 -9.01 -12.25 -7.02
N ASN A 580 -8.27 -11.72 -8.01
CA ASN A 580 -6.81 -11.82 -8.00
C ASN A 580 -6.20 -10.69 -7.15
N SER A 581 -5.70 -10.99 -5.95
CA SER A 581 -5.01 -9.99 -5.11
C SER A 581 -3.60 -9.61 -5.58
N PHE A 582 -3.08 -10.26 -6.63
CA PHE A 582 -1.65 -10.25 -6.93
C PHE A 582 -1.29 -9.62 -8.28
N ASP A 583 -2.27 -9.26 -9.10
CA ASP A 583 -2.09 -8.42 -10.29
C ASP A 583 -2.44 -6.94 -10.02
N GLN A 584 -2.23 -6.08 -11.03
CA GLN A 584 -2.54 -4.64 -10.97
C GLN A 584 -2.81 -4.01 -12.35
N TRP A 585 -3.59 -4.66 -13.23
CA TRP A 585 -3.81 -4.17 -14.61
C TRP A 585 -4.38 -2.75 -14.71
N GLY A 586 -5.08 -2.27 -13.67
CA GLY A 586 -5.68 -0.94 -13.61
C GLY A 586 -4.69 0.24 -13.73
N VAL A 587 -3.38 0.02 -13.51
CA VAL A 587 -2.39 1.12 -13.55
C VAL A 587 -1.83 1.38 -14.96
N GLU A 588 -2.03 0.48 -15.93
CA GLU A 588 -1.36 0.52 -17.23
C GLU A 588 -1.89 1.62 -18.16
N LEU A 589 -3.19 1.89 -18.15
CA LEU A 589 -3.80 2.90 -19.01
C LEU A 589 -3.19 4.29 -18.77
N GLY A 590 -3.00 4.67 -17.50
CA GLY A 590 -2.38 5.94 -17.12
C GLY A 590 -0.95 6.06 -17.66
N LYS A 591 -0.15 4.98 -17.59
CA LYS A 591 1.23 4.96 -18.10
C LYS A 591 1.29 5.15 -19.62
N VAL A 592 0.41 4.48 -20.37
CA VAL A 592 0.33 4.62 -21.84
C VAL A 592 -0.04 6.05 -22.22
N LEU A 593 -1.06 6.63 -21.58
CA LEU A 593 -1.48 8.01 -21.85
C LEU A 593 -0.40 9.03 -21.47
N ALA A 594 0.27 8.85 -20.32
CA ALA A 594 1.38 9.71 -19.90
C ALA A 594 2.56 9.67 -20.88
N LYS A 595 2.91 8.49 -21.43
CA LYS A 595 3.96 8.37 -22.47
C LYS A 595 3.61 9.18 -23.72
N ARG A 596 2.33 9.17 -24.13
CA ARG A 596 1.85 9.96 -25.27
C ARG A 596 1.91 11.46 -24.99
N VAL A 597 1.48 11.90 -23.81
CA VAL A 597 1.60 13.30 -23.38
C VAL A 597 3.07 13.72 -23.32
N ARG A 598 3.96 12.89 -22.78
CA ARG A 598 5.41 13.16 -22.71
C ARG A 598 6.02 13.36 -24.10
N LYS A 599 5.65 12.52 -25.08
CA LYS A 599 6.07 12.68 -26.48
C LYS A 599 5.58 14.02 -27.03
N GLN A 600 4.30 14.35 -26.86
CA GLN A 600 3.73 15.62 -27.32
C GLN A 600 4.41 16.83 -26.67
N LEU A 601 4.69 16.79 -25.36
CA LEU A 601 5.38 17.88 -24.66
C LEU A 601 6.79 18.11 -25.22
N ASN A 602 7.51 17.04 -25.56
CA ASN A 602 8.82 17.16 -26.21
C ASN A 602 8.70 17.75 -27.62
N GLU A 603 7.75 17.27 -28.43
CA GLU A 603 7.47 17.79 -29.78
C GLU A 603 7.10 19.27 -29.76
N SER A 604 6.19 19.67 -28.87
CA SER A 604 5.75 21.06 -28.78
C SER A 604 6.81 21.99 -28.19
N ARG A 605 7.53 21.55 -27.15
CA ARG A 605 8.50 22.40 -26.47
C ARG A 605 9.78 22.61 -27.27
N TYR A 606 10.26 21.57 -27.96
CA TYR A 606 11.58 21.60 -28.59
C TYR A 606 11.56 21.61 -30.12
N TYR A 607 10.44 21.23 -30.75
CA TYR A 607 10.30 21.26 -32.22
C TYR A 607 9.19 22.22 -32.70
N GLY A 608 8.51 22.92 -31.79
CA GLY A 608 7.47 23.90 -32.13
C GLY A 608 6.19 23.27 -32.71
N HIS A 609 6.02 21.96 -32.57
CA HIS A 609 4.82 21.28 -33.07
C HIS A 609 3.58 21.67 -32.26
N ARG A 610 2.45 21.85 -32.94
CA ARG A 610 1.17 22.06 -32.26
C ARG A 610 0.74 20.79 -31.53
N ILE A 611 -0.11 20.97 -30.51
CA ILE A 611 -0.71 19.84 -29.80
C ILE A 611 -1.65 19.11 -30.74
N SER A 612 -1.53 17.77 -30.79
CA SER A 612 -2.38 16.93 -31.63
C SER A 612 -3.87 17.09 -31.32
N GLU A 613 -4.69 17.16 -32.37
CA GLU A 613 -6.17 17.16 -32.28
C GLU A 613 -6.73 15.84 -31.74
N GLU A 614 -5.91 14.80 -31.62
CA GLU A 614 -6.32 13.52 -31.03
C GLU A 614 -6.39 13.57 -29.48
N PHE A 615 -5.90 14.63 -28.84
CA PHE A 615 -6.19 14.90 -27.43
C PHE A 615 -7.57 15.56 -27.33
N ASN A 616 -8.33 15.25 -26.28
CA ASN A 616 -9.59 15.94 -26.04
C ASN A 616 -9.34 17.44 -25.78
N VAL A 617 -10.35 18.26 -26.05
CA VAL A 617 -10.27 19.73 -25.98
C VAL A 617 -9.76 20.22 -24.62
N SER A 618 -10.26 19.64 -23.52
CA SER A 618 -9.84 20.05 -22.18
C SER A 618 -8.35 19.79 -21.94
N THR A 619 -7.85 18.61 -22.31
CA THR A 619 -6.42 18.27 -22.19
C THR A 619 -5.57 19.17 -23.06
N ARG A 620 -5.99 19.43 -24.30
CA ARG A 620 -5.27 20.33 -25.21
C ARG A 620 -5.16 21.73 -24.63
N ASP A 621 -6.26 22.34 -24.24
CA ASP A 621 -6.30 23.72 -23.74
C ASP A 621 -5.43 23.89 -22.48
N LEU A 622 -5.44 22.88 -21.58
CA LEU A 622 -4.58 22.86 -20.40
C LEU A 622 -3.10 22.69 -20.77
N MET A 623 -2.77 21.80 -21.71
CA MET A 623 -1.39 21.64 -22.17
C MET A 623 -0.86 22.89 -22.89
N GLU A 624 -1.69 23.58 -23.68
CA GLU A 624 -1.33 24.86 -24.30
C GLU A 624 -1.07 25.94 -23.25
N ARG A 625 -1.88 25.98 -22.19
CA ARG A 625 -1.65 26.90 -21.07
C ARG A 625 -0.37 26.54 -20.30
N TYR A 626 -0.10 25.26 -20.09
CA TYR A 626 1.13 24.77 -19.45
C TYR A 626 2.38 25.11 -20.28
N LEU A 627 2.34 24.90 -21.60
CA LEU A 627 3.47 25.19 -22.50
C LEU A 627 3.75 26.68 -22.66
N ARG A 628 2.75 27.55 -22.46
CA ARG A 628 2.96 29.01 -22.36
C ARG A 628 3.70 29.44 -21.09
N GLY A 629 3.72 28.60 -20.05
CA GLY A 629 4.48 28.83 -18.83
C GLY A 629 5.97 28.54 -18.99
N GLN A 630 6.79 29.12 -18.11
CA GLN A 630 8.22 28.81 -18.02
C GLN A 630 8.46 27.66 -17.03
N VAL A 631 9.22 26.67 -17.45
CA VAL A 631 9.62 25.50 -16.63
C VAL A 631 10.95 25.74 -15.88
N GLY A 632 11.55 26.93 -16.00
CA GLY A 632 12.80 27.30 -15.34
C GLY A 632 14.06 26.58 -15.85
N CYS A 633 13.92 25.47 -16.58
CA CYS A 633 15.00 24.76 -17.25
C CYS A 633 14.49 24.04 -18.51
N ALA A 634 15.25 24.05 -19.59
CA ALA A 634 14.90 23.37 -20.83
C ALA A 634 16.15 22.71 -21.43
N PHE A 635 16.00 21.54 -22.05
CA PHE A 635 17.10 20.92 -22.79
C PHE A 635 17.48 21.77 -24.00
N ASN A 636 18.79 21.83 -24.29
CA ASN A 636 19.32 22.49 -25.48
C ASN A 636 19.03 21.70 -26.77
N GLN A 637 18.82 20.39 -26.64
CA GLN A 637 18.47 19.51 -27.75
C GLN A 637 17.25 18.65 -27.40
N PRO A 638 16.36 18.41 -28.36
CA PRO A 638 15.20 17.56 -28.15
C PRO A 638 15.57 16.08 -27.96
N PHE A 639 14.72 15.34 -27.25
CA PHE A 639 14.81 13.88 -27.22
C PHE A 639 14.17 13.29 -28.49
N ASP A 640 14.96 12.60 -29.31
CA ASP A 640 14.48 11.94 -30.53
C ASP A 640 13.83 10.59 -30.18
N TYR A 641 12.49 10.59 -30.08
CA TYR A 641 11.71 9.38 -29.82
C TYR A 641 11.72 8.36 -30.99
N GLN A 642 12.16 8.73 -32.20
CA GLN A 642 12.21 7.82 -33.35
C GLN A 642 13.51 6.99 -33.37
N ARG A 643 14.62 7.52 -32.87
CA ARG A 643 15.90 6.80 -32.77
C ARG A 643 15.92 5.68 -31.72
N ASP A 644 15.03 5.70 -30.74
CA ASP A 644 15.00 4.72 -29.64
C ASP A 644 14.09 3.50 -29.94
N THR A 645 13.99 3.11 -31.21
CA THR A 645 13.26 1.91 -31.66
C THR A 645 14.07 0.61 -31.58
N GLY A 646 15.20 0.59 -30.86
CA GLY A 646 15.89 -0.66 -30.49
C GLY A 646 17.26 -0.90 -31.12
N THR A 647 17.89 0.09 -31.75
CA THR A 647 19.29 -0.05 -32.22
C THR A 647 20.15 1.04 -31.60
N GLY A 648 20.81 0.71 -30.49
CA GLY A 648 21.70 1.63 -29.79
C GLY A 648 22.79 2.17 -30.70
N ARG A 649 22.76 3.48 -30.97
CA ARG A 649 23.93 4.30 -31.31
C ARG A 649 23.67 5.72 -30.82
N SER A 650 24.22 6.02 -29.65
CA SER A 650 24.50 7.39 -29.24
C SER A 650 25.65 7.90 -30.09
N THR A 651 25.38 8.85 -31.00
CA THR A 651 26.42 9.72 -31.55
C THR A 651 26.47 10.97 -30.69
N LEU A 652 27.37 10.95 -29.71
CA LEU A 652 27.96 12.15 -29.12
C LEU A 652 28.91 12.77 -30.14
N GLN A 653 28.81 14.08 -30.38
CA GLN A 653 29.91 14.93 -30.84
C GLN A 653 29.56 16.42 -30.60
N PRO A 654 30.57 17.28 -30.42
CA PRO A 654 31.49 17.37 -29.27
C PRO A 654 31.03 18.42 -28.25
#